data_AF-A0A8S1HAZ1-F1
#
_entry.id   AF-A0A8S1HAZ1-F1
#
_cell.length_a   1.000
_cell.length_b   1.000
_cell.length_c   1.000
_cell.angle_alpha   90.00
_cell.angle_beta   90.00
_cell.angle_gamma   90.00
#
_symmetry.space_group_name_H-M   'P 1'
#
loop_
_entity.id
_entity.type
_entity.pdbx_description
1 polymer ?
#
loop_
_entity_poly.entity_id
_entity_poly.type
_entity_poly.pdbx_seq_one_letter_code
_entity_poly.pdbx_strand_id
1 'polypeptide(L)'
;MGRTSGKKNLTDNDKRAIVVGRQNGLTMMTLAGMFGVTEACISQSLKRWKAQDGSTKSQRTRRPRVTDRNDDRNILKTSRTNPRLTAPAIRREVFSNSPSPPSVSTVKRRLNAAGIMGRRPVKKPLISEKNRAARVKWAKEHLNWTRQDWNQILWSDESKFLLFGSDGIQWVRRPIGFCMVWGAFSGSGIGPLHRVNGIMDKHVYKDILQNQMLPHLRAMGRGSVYQQDNDPKHTSLFVKDWFKSRRVNVMGWPSQSPDLNPIEHLWEKLERRRVLKMVTEMGSATIGGISPALSANAAKSFLEATDKEKKELQGLNDRLGNYIDRVKKLEEQNRKLVADLDELRGKWGKDTSEIKIKYSESLSTARKDIDEAARRKAEIDVKVARLRDDLAEYRSRYEDVQHRRESDREKINQWTNAIADAQSELEMLRARYKQLTEEEKRLNNDNARIWEELQKARNDLDEETIGRIDFQNQVQTLMEELEFLRRVHEQEVKELQALLAQAPADTREFFKNELALAIRDIKDEYDYIAKQGKQDMESWYKLKVSEVQGSANRAAMESNYQREEVKRMRDNIGDLREKLGGLENKNALLEKEVQNLNYQLTDDQRQYEAALNDRDATLRRMREECQTLVAELQALLDTKQMLDAEIAIYRKMLEGEESRVGLRQMVEQVVKTHSLQQQEDTDSTRNVRGEVSTKTTFQRSAKGNVTIAECDPNGKYITLENTHRSKDENLGEHKLRRKLDNRREIVYTIPANTVLKAGKTMKIYAREQGGVHSPPDSLVFDGENTWGIGANVVTSLVNKDGEERATHTQKTLQTGQ
;
A
#
# COMPACT_ATOMS: atom_id res chain seq x y z
N MET A 1 -53.69 31.93 -33.08
CA MET A 1 -52.34 31.68 -32.50
C MET A 1 -52.45 31.63 -31.00
N GLY A 2 -51.88 30.59 -30.39
CA GLY A 2 -51.77 30.40 -28.95
C GLY A 2 -51.06 29.07 -28.69
N ARG A 3 -49.74 29.02 -28.91
CA ARG A 3 -48.93 27.86 -28.51
C ARG A 3 -49.05 27.72 -26.99
N THR A 4 -49.81 26.72 -26.52
CA THR A 4 -49.82 26.35 -25.10
C THR A 4 -48.44 25.80 -24.74
N SER A 5 -47.63 26.69 -24.20
CA SER A 5 -46.27 26.44 -23.75
C SER A 5 -46.26 25.55 -22.51
N GLY A 6 -45.24 24.69 -22.43
CA GLY A 6 -44.66 24.29 -21.15
C GLY A 6 -45.02 22.88 -20.70
N LYS A 7 -43.98 22.08 -20.44
CA LYS A 7 -44.06 20.84 -19.65
C LYS A 7 -44.64 21.18 -18.27
N LYS A 8 -45.95 21.06 -18.10
CA LYS A 8 -46.58 21.07 -16.77
C LYS A 8 -46.24 19.75 -16.09
N ASN A 9 -45.63 19.81 -14.91
CA ASN A 9 -45.37 18.62 -14.11
C ASN A 9 -46.70 18.17 -13.49
N LEU A 10 -47.30 17.10 -14.03
CA LEU A 10 -48.49 16.48 -13.46
C LEU A 10 -48.21 16.01 -12.03
N THR A 11 -49.04 16.42 -11.07
CA THR A 11 -48.98 15.92 -9.69
C THR A 11 -49.44 14.46 -9.63
N ASP A 12 -49.16 13.76 -8.54
CA ASP A 12 -49.59 12.36 -8.41
C ASP A 12 -51.11 12.20 -8.36
N ASN A 13 -51.83 13.22 -7.86
CA ASN A 13 -53.28 13.28 -7.93
C ASN A 13 -53.77 13.49 -9.38
N ASP A 14 -53.12 14.36 -10.16
CA ASP A 14 -53.45 14.54 -11.58
C ASP A 14 -53.25 13.24 -12.37
N LYS A 15 -52.16 12.51 -12.11
CA LYS A 15 -51.88 11.22 -12.77
C LYS A 15 -52.94 10.17 -12.44
N ARG A 16 -53.39 10.10 -11.18
CA ARG A 16 -54.49 9.20 -10.77
C ARG A 16 -55.81 9.61 -11.42
N ALA A 17 -56.13 10.90 -11.45
CA ALA A 17 -57.34 11.40 -12.09
C ALA A 17 -57.34 11.16 -13.62
N ILE A 18 -56.17 11.24 -14.28
CA ILE A 18 -56.01 10.89 -15.70
C ILE A 18 -56.28 9.39 -15.94
N VAL A 19 -55.82 8.51 -15.05
CA VAL A 19 -56.05 7.06 -15.14
C VAL A 19 -57.53 6.73 -14.94
N VAL A 20 -58.15 7.29 -13.90
CA VAL A 20 -59.59 7.12 -13.62
C VAL A 20 -60.44 7.67 -14.76
N GLY A 21 -60.12 8.87 -15.25
CA GLY A 21 -60.81 9.47 -16.40
C GLY A 21 -60.70 8.61 -17.65
N ARG A 22 -59.55 7.96 -17.87
CA ARG A 22 -59.38 7.03 -18.99
C ARG A 22 -60.13 5.72 -18.80
N GLN A 23 -60.23 5.20 -17.58
CA GLN A 23 -61.06 4.02 -17.26
C GLN A 23 -62.56 4.31 -17.43
N ASN A 24 -62.99 5.55 -17.17
CA ASN A 24 -64.35 6.03 -17.37
C ASN A 24 -64.64 6.45 -18.84
N GLY A 25 -63.79 6.08 -19.80
CA GLY A 25 -64.06 6.26 -21.24
C GLY A 25 -63.70 7.62 -21.83
N LEU A 26 -63.10 8.55 -21.08
CA LEU A 26 -62.70 9.86 -21.63
C LEU A 26 -61.59 9.74 -22.70
N THR A 27 -61.67 10.57 -23.73
CA THR A 27 -60.69 10.60 -24.83
C THR A 27 -59.40 11.33 -24.42
N MET A 28 -58.29 11.06 -25.12
CA MET A 28 -57.00 11.71 -24.86
C MET A 28 -57.08 13.23 -25.02
N MET A 29 -57.84 13.71 -26.01
CA MET A 29 -58.06 15.13 -26.28
C MET A 29 -58.81 15.81 -25.14
N THR A 30 -59.86 15.17 -24.62
CA THR A 30 -60.63 15.68 -23.47
C THR A 30 -59.76 15.78 -22.22
N LEU A 31 -58.96 14.75 -21.93
CA LEU A 31 -58.04 14.74 -20.79
C LEU A 31 -56.92 15.79 -20.94
N ALA A 32 -56.37 15.94 -22.15
CA ALA A 32 -55.37 16.96 -22.47
C ALA A 32 -55.91 18.38 -22.21
N GLY A 33 -57.15 18.65 -22.65
CA GLY A 33 -57.85 19.90 -22.39
C GLY A 33 -58.11 20.16 -20.89
N MET A 34 -58.60 19.15 -20.16
CA MET A 34 -58.90 19.27 -18.72
C MET A 34 -57.68 19.59 -17.86
N PHE A 35 -56.53 18.98 -18.15
CA PHE A 35 -55.31 19.18 -17.36
C PHE A 35 -54.38 20.28 -17.92
N GLY A 36 -54.71 20.85 -19.08
CA GLY A 36 -53.92 21.88 -19.74
C GLY A 36 -52.55 21.38 -20.20
N VAL A 37 -52.50 20.15 -20.72
CA VAL A 37 -51.28 19.48 -21.20
C VAL A 37 -51.50 18.90 -22.59
N THR A 38 -50.43 18.54 -23.29
CA THR A 38 -50.55 17.92 -24.62
C THR A 38 -51.00 16.45 -24.53
N GLU A 39 -51.66 15.94 -25.58
CA GLU A 39 -52.06 14.52 -25.66
C GLU A 39 -50.86 13.56 -25.52
N ALA A 40 -49.69 13.96 -26.03
CA ALA A 40 -48.45 13.22 -25.84
C ALA A 40 -48.06 13.09 -24.36
N CYS A 41 -48.29 14.12 -23.54
CA CYS A 41 -48.04 14.10 -22.10
C CYS A 41 -48.98 13.11 -21.39
N ILE A 42 -50.26 13.10 -21.73
CA ILE A 42 -51.26 12.15 -21.22
C ILE A 42 -50.89 10.71 -21.60
N SER A 43 -50.56 10.47 -22.87
CA SER A 43 -50.14 9.17 -23.40
C SER A 43 -48.89 8.64 -22.69
N GLN A 44 -47.88 9.49 -22.49
CA GLN A 44 -46.66 9.12 -21.77
C GLN A 44 -46.95 8.80 -20.29
N SER A 45 -47.85 9.56 -19.65
CA SER A 45 -48.25 9.35 -18.26
C SER A 45 -48.96 8.01 -18.07
N LEU A 46 -49.91 7.67 -18.96
CA LEU A 46 -50.63 6.39 -18.93
C LEU A 46 -49.71 5.20 -19.24
N LYS A 47 -48.78 5.33 -20.20
CA LYS A 47 -47.77 4.30 -20.48
C LYS A 47 -46.89 4.03 -19.26
N ARG A 48 -46.44 5.09 -18.57
CA ARG A 48 -45.64 4.97 -17.34
C ARG A 48 -46.44 4.36 -16.18
N TRP A 49 -47.72 4.71 -16.04
CA TRP A 49 -48.60 4.14 -15.02
C TRP A 49 -48.78 2.63 -15.20
N LYS A 50 -49.01 2.18 -16.44
CA LYS A 50 -49.09 0.74 -16.77
C LYS A 50 -47.77 0.01 -16.50
N ALA A 51 -46.63 0.62 -16.84
CA ALA A 51 -45.32 0.03 -16.58
C ALA A 51 -44.94 -0.04 -15.08
N GLN A 52 -45.67 0.65 -14.21
CA GLN A 52 -45.41 0.75 -12.76
C GLN A 52 -46.46 0.04 -11.90
N ASP A 53 -47.35 -0.75 -12.52
CA ASP A 53 -48.37 -1.57 -11.86
C ASP A 53 -49.20 -0.80 -10.80
N GLY A 54 -49.58 0.43 -11.13
CA GLY A 54 -50.40 1.29 -10.25
C GLY A 54 -49.67 1.98 -9.10
N SER A 55 -48.34 1.85 -8.99
CA SER A 55 -47.56 2.43 -7.90
C SER A 55 -46.92 3.78 -8.28
N THR A 56 -47.33 4.87 -7.60
CA THR A 56 -46.60 6.15 -7.64
C THR A 56 -45.35 6.04 -6.75
N LYS A 57 -44.21 5.60 -7.31
CA LYS A 57 -42.96 5.55 -6.54
C LYS A 57 -42.51 6.94 -6.11
N SER A 58 -42.53 7.09 -4.79
CA SER A 58 -41.80 7.99 -3.89
C SER A 58 -40.66 8.80 -4.51
N GLN A 59 -40.61 10.08 -4.14
CA GLN A 59 -39.49 11.01 -4.26
C GLN A 59 -38.15 10.29 -4.40
N ARG A 60 -37.37 10.60 -5.44
CA ARG A 60 -35.98 10.14 -5.63
C ARG A 60 -35.26 10.12 -4.29
N THR A 61 -35.05 8.93 -3.73
CA THR A 61 -34.24 8.75 -2.54
C THR A 61 -32.86 9.28 -2.88
N ARG A 62 -32.44 10.35 -2.21
CA ARG A 62 -31.05 10.81 -2.27
C ARG A 62 -30.15 9.61 -2.01
N ARG A 63 -29.00 9.60 -2.68
CA ARG A 63 -27.95 8.60 -2.50
C ARG A 63 -27.84 8.18 -1.03
N PRO A 64 -27.92 6.89 -0.70
CA PRO A 64 -27.89 6.42 0.68
C PRO A 64 -26.71 7.01 1.44
N ARG A 65 -26.93 7.40 2.70
CA ARG A 65 -25.87 7.94 3.56
C ARG A 65 -24.83 6.85 3.80
N VAL A 66 -23.55 7.19 3.64
CA VAL A 66 -22.41 6.29 3.89
C VAL A 66 -22.20 6.03 5.40
N THR A 67 -22.84 6.81 6.26
CA THR A 67 -22.73 6.72 7.74
C THR A 67 -24.12 6.48 8.30
N ASP A 68 -24.22 5.54 9.25
CA ASP A 68 -25.45 5.26 9.99
C ASP A 68 -25.56 6.10 11.28
N ARG A 69 -26.59 5.87 12.09
CA ARG A 69 -26.79 6.61 13.35
C ARG A 69 -25.76 6.26 14.43
N ASN A 70 -25.24 5.03 14.44
CA ASN A 70 -24.23 4.59 15.39
C ASN A 70 -22.86 5.18 15.04
N ASP A 71 -22.54 5.23 13.77
CA ASP A 71 -21.37 5.92 13.22
C ASP A 71 -21.36 7.40 13.61
N ASP A 72 -22.47 8.10 13.38
CA ASP A 72 -22.61 9.52 13.75
C ASP A 72 -22.46 9.70 15.28
N ARG A 73 -23.01 8.79 16.09
CA ARG A 73 -22.86 8.81 17.56
C ARG A 73 -21.41 8.56 18.00
N ASN A 74 -20.72 7.62 17.37
CA ASN A 74 -19.34 7.28 17.68
C ASN A 74 -18.37 8.39 17.28
N ILE A 75 -18.57 9.02 16.10
CA ILE A 75 -17.82 10.22 15.69
C ILE A 75 -17.93 11.33 16.75
N LEU A 76 -19.14 11.59 17.25
CA LEU A 76 -19.35 12.62 18.28
C LEU A 76 -18.78 12.22 19.63
N LYS A 77 -18.92 10.95 20.03
CA LYS A 77 -18.36 10.43 21.28
C LYS A 77 -16.85 10.56 21.28
N THR A 78 -16.16 10.06 20.26
CA THR A 78 -14.70 10.13 20.13
C THR A 78 -14.19 11.58 20.13
N SER A 79 -14.87 12.48 19.40
CA SER A 79 -14.51 13.90 19.41
C SER A 79 -14.71 14.59 20.76
N ARG A 80 -15.71 14.18 21.55
CA ARG A 80 -15.99 14.75 22.88
C ARG A 80 -15.05 14.18 23.95
N THR A 81 -14.73 12.89 23.86
CA THR A 81 -13.79 12.22 24.76
C THR A 81 -12.37 12.77 24.59
N ASN A 82 -11.96 13.04 23.35
CA ASN A 82 -10.66 13.65 23.07
C ASN A 82 -10.76 14.79 22.03
N PRO A 83 -10.94 16.04 22.50
CA PRO A 83 -11.07 17.22 21.62
C PRO A 83 -9.84 17.56 20.79
N ARG A 84 -8.69 16.90 21.01
CA ARG A 84 -7.46 17.13 20.23
C ARG A 84 -7.36 16.25 18.99
N LEU A 85 -8.23 15.26 18.85
CA LEU A 85 -8.23 14.39 17.68
C LEU A 85 -8.68 15.15 16.43
N THR A 86 -7.92 15.00 15.35
CA THR A 86 -8.25 15.57 14.05
C THR A 86 -9.30 14.71 13.35
N ALA A 87 -10.06 15.28 12.40
CA ALA A 87 -11.06 14.51 11.64
C ALA A 87 -10.50 13.24 10.95
N PRO A 88 -9.25 13.21 10.42
CA PRO A 88 -8.61 11.97 9.97
C PRO A 88 -8.32 10.97 11.10
N ALA A 89 -7.97 11.43 12.30
CA ALA A 89 -7.73 10.57 13.46
C ALA A 89 -9.04 9.95 13.97
N ILE A 90 -10.11 10.76 14.09
CA ILE A 90 -11.46 10.27 14.46
C ILE A 90 -11.95 9.25 13.44
N ARG A 91 -11.70 9.48 12.14
CA ARG A 91 -12.03 8.50 11.09
C ARG A 91 -11.32 7.16 11.31
N ARG A 92 -10.01 7.19 11.61
CA ARG A 92 -9.25 5.95 11.86
C ARG A 92 -9.73 5.22 13.10
N GLU A 93 -10.05 5.94 14.17
CA GLU A 93 -10.44 5.35 15.44
C GLU A 93 -11.87 4.78 15.40
N VAL A 94 -12.82 5.47 14.78
CA VAL A 94 -14.22 5.02 14.70
C VAL A 94 -14.42 3.95 13.62
N PHE A 95 -13.66 4.00 12.53
CA PHE A 95 -13.84 3.11 11.37
C PHE A 95 -12.64 2.20 11.12
N SER A 96 -11.83 1.87 12.14
CA SER A 96 -10.65 1.00 12.00
C SER A 96 -10.98 -0.36 11.39
N ASN A 97 -12.16 -0.90 11.73
CA ASN A 97 -12.60 -2.24 11.32
C ASN A 97 -13.71 -2.18 10.25
N SER A 98 -13.97 -1.00 9.69
CA SER A 98 -15.03 -0.84 8.69
C SER A 98 -14.51 -1.20 7.29
N PRO A 99 -15.19 -2.07 6.53
CA PRO A 99 -14.75 -2.49 5.19
C PRO A 99 -14.83 -1.36 4.14
N SER A 100 -15.59 -0.29 4.40
CA SER A 100 -15.65 0.91 3.56
C SER A 100 -15.74 2.18 4.42
N PRO A 101 -14.61 2.68 4.94
CA PRO A 101 -14.62 3.83 5.83
C PRO A 101 -15.03 5.11 5.08
N PRO A 102 -15.88 5.97 5.67
CA PRO A 102 -16.31 7.20 5.03
C PRO A 102 -15.13 8.17 4.84
N SER A 103 -15.21 9.03 3.82
CA SER A 103 -14.21 10.07 3.60
C SER A 103 -14.05 11.01 4.81
N VAL A 104 -12.87 11.61 4.98
CA VAL A 104 -12.61 12.62 6.02
C VAL A 104 -13.61 13.78 5.93
N SER A 105 -14.00 14.16 4.71
CA SER A 105 -15.01 15.20 4.45
C SER A 105 -16.39 14.82 5.00
N THR A 106 -16.76 13.53 4.96
CA THR A 106 -17.98 13.04 5.59
C THR A 106 -17.91 13.20 7.10
N VAL A 107 -16.81 12.81 7.75
CA VAL A 107 -16.62 12.97 9.21
C VAL A 107 -16.68 14.45 9.61
N LYS A 108 -15.99 15.35 8.89
CA LYS A 108 -16.06 16.80 9.12
C LYS A 108 -17.49 17.34 9.02
N ARG A 109 -18.25 16.91 8.01
CA ARG A 109 -19.65 17.30 7.83
C ARG A 109 -20.53 16.83 8.99
N ARG A 110 -20.27 15.65 9.56
CA ARG A 110 -21.00 15.15 10.76
C ARG A 110 -20.68 15.97 12.00
N LEU A 111 -19.40 16.28 12.23
CA LEU A 111 -18.97 17.13 13.34
C LEU A 111 -19.58 18.53 13.23
N ASN A 112 -19.53 19.15 12.05
CA ASN A 112 -20.12 20.46 11.79
C ASN A 112 -21.65 20.47 11.96
N ALA A 113 -22.34 19.43 11.49
CA ALA A 113 -23.80 19.31 11.67
C ALA A 113 -24.21 19.20 13.15
N ALA A 114 -23.30 18.75 14.01
CA ALA A 114 -23.48 18.70 15.47
C ALA A 114 -22.89 19.92 16.20
N GLY A 115 -22.47 20.96 15.47
CA GLY A 115 -21.92 22.19 16.03
C GLY A 115 -20.45 22.11 16.51
N ILE A 116 -19.75 21.00 16.24
CA ILE A 116 -18.35 20.81 16.63
C ILE A 116 -17.44 21.26 15.49
N MET A 117 -16.88 22.46 15.63
CA MET A 117 -16.01 23.08 14.62
C MET A 117 -14.53 22.85 14.92
N GLY A 118 -13.73 22.63 13.88
CA GLY A 118 -12.27 22.52 14.00
C GLY A 118 -11.63 23.85 14.40
N ARG A 119 -10.77 23.85 15.43
CA ARG A 119 -10.00 25.02 15.89
C ARG A 119 -8.51 24.64 16.04
N ARG A 120 -7.62 25.63 15.91
CA ARG A 120 -6.16 25.42 16.09
C ARG A 120 -5.82 25.22 17.57
N PRO A 121 -5.09 24.15 17.95
CA PRO A 121 -4.61 23.98 19.31
C PRO A 121 -3.52 25.01 19.63
N VAL A 122 -3.67 25.73 20.75
CA VAL A 122 -2.68 26.70 21.24
C VAL A 122 -1.56 25.93 21.97
N LYS A 123 -0.29 26.17 21.63
CA LYS A 123 0.86 25.62 22.37
C LYS A 123 0.85 26.22 23.77
N LYS A 124 0.64 25.40 24.80
CA LYS A 124 0.76 25.80 26.20
C LYS A 124 1.97 25.09 26.80
N PRO A 125 2.81 25.76 27.61
CA PRO A 125 3.85 25.09 28.37
C PRO A 125 3.23 23.97 29.21
N LEU A 126 3.93 22.84 29.36
CA LEU A 126 3.54 21.77 30.28
C LEU A 126 3.77 22.26 31.72
N ILE A 127 2.76 22.94 32.28
CA ILE A 127 2.79 23.45 33.66
C ILE A 127 2.36 22.31 34.59
N SER A 128 3.14 22.01 35.62
CA SER A 128 2.80 21.00 36.64
C SER A 128 1.50 21.36 37.38
N GLU A 129 0.82 20.38 37.96
CA GLU A 129 -0.45 20.62 38.68
C GLU A 129 -0.29 21.57 39.86
N LYS A 130 0.82 21.44 40.60
CA LYS A 130 1.25 22.38 41.64
C LYS A 130 1.36 23.81 41.11
N ASN A 131 2.01 24.00 39.96
CA ASN A 131 2.20 25.33 39.37
C ASN A 131 0.87 25.89 38.84
N ARG A 132 -0.04 25.05 38.31
CA ARG A 132 -1.40 25.48 37.91
C ARG A 132 -2.20 26.01 39.10
N ALA A 133 -2.19 25.30 40.23
CA ALA A 133 -2.85 25.75 41.45
C ALA A 133 -2.27 27.07 41.97
N ALA A 134 -0.93 27.21 41.97
CA ALA A 134 -0.25 28.45 42.36
C ALA A 134 -0.62 29.64 41.46
N ARG A 135 -0.71 29.42 40.14
CA ARG A 135 -1.15 30.45 39.18
C ARG A 135 -2.58 30.90 39.41
N VAL A 136 -3.51 29.97 39.65
CA VAL A 136 -4.91 30.30 39.94
C VAL A 136 -5.03 31.05 41.26
N LYS A 137 -4.29 30.63 42.28
CA LYS A 137 -4.24 31.31 43.58
C LYS A 137 -3.73 32.75 43.42
N TRP A 138 -2.61 32.93 42.73
CA TRP A 138 -2.04 34.26 42.46
C TRP A 138 -3.03 35.16 41.71
N ALA A 139 -3.67 34.66 40.65
CA ALA A 139 -4.65 35.43 39.88
C ALA A 139 -5.88 35.83 40.73
N LYS A 140 -6.33 34.96 41.65
CA LYS A 140 -7.43 35.28 42.58
C LYS A 140 -7.04 36.34 43.61
N GLU A 141 -5.83 36.27 44.15
CA GLU A 141 -5.31 37.25 45.12
C GLU A 141 -5.20 38.66 44.53
N HIS A 142 -4.94 38.75 43.22
CA HIS A 142 -4.74 40.01 42.50
C HIS A 142 -5.96 40.42 41.64
N LEU A 143 -7.10 39.74 41.79
CA LEU A 143 -8.31 39.97 40.98
C LEU A 143 -8.90 41.37 41.22
N ASN A 144 -8.82 41.88 42.45
CA ASN A 144 -9.39 43.16 42.86
C ASN A 144 -8.38 44.32 42.84
N TRP A 145 -7.18 44.10 42.29
CA TRP A 145 -6.14 45.14 42.25
C TRP A 145 -6.50 46.23 41.24
N THR A 146 -6.33 47.48 41.67
CA THR A 146 -6.59 48.67 40.86
C THR A 146 -5.38 49.02 40.00
N ARG A 147 -5.54 49.93 39.04
CA ARG A 147 -4.42 50.44 38.21
C ARG A 147 -3.32 51.08 39.06
N GLN A 148 -3.67 51.70 40.19
CA GLN A 148 -2.69 52.32 41.09
C GLN A 148 -1.81 51.26 41.76
N ASP A 149 -2.38 50.09 42.11
CA ASP A 149 -1.64 48.98 42.69
C ASP A 149 -0.67 48.38 41.67
N TRP A 150 -1.11 48.18 40.42
CA TRP A 150 -0.25 47.70 39.33
C TRP A 150 0.87 48.69 38.95
N ASN A 151 0.65 50.00 39.12
CA ASN A 151 1.65 51.02 38.83
C ASN A 151 2.84 51.00 39.79
N GLN A 152 2.69 50.41 40.98
CA GLN A 152 3.74 50.31 42.00
C GLN A 152 4.68 49.12 41.78
N ILE A 153 4.44 48.31 40.73
CA ILE A 153 5.26 47.13 40.43
C ILE A 153 6.33 47.48 39.41
N LEU A 154 7.58 47.14 39.74
CA LEU A 154 8.68 47.10 38.79
C LEU A 154 8.76 45.70 38.21
N TRP A 155 8.29 45.55 36.98
CA TRP A 155 8.34 44.31 36.21
C TRP A 155 9.73 44.15 35.61
N SER A 156 10.34 42.98 35.78
CA SER A 156 11.64 42.69 35.18
C SER A 156 11.66 41.32 34.53
N ASP A 157 12.53 41.17 33.54
CA ASP A 157 12.75 39.90 32.87
C ASP A 157 14.04 39.94 32.03
N GLU A 158 14.51 38.76 31.65
CA GLU A 158 15.63 38.58 30.73
C GLU A 158 15.18 38.05 29.38
N SER A 159 15.59 38.74 28.31
CA SER A 159 15.34 38.29 26.95
C SER A 159 16.63 38.10 26.18
N LYS A 160 16.65 37.06 25.34
CA LYS A 160 17.76 36.74 24.45
C LYS A 160 17.44 37.23 23.05
N PHE A 161 18.16 38.25 22.58
CA PHE A 161 18.05 38.72 21.21
C PHE A 161 19.15 38.10 20.34
N LEU A 162 18.77 37.42 19.26
CA LEU A 162 19.71 36.96 18.24
C LEU A 162 20.13 38.16 17.40
N LEU A 163 21.41 38.52 17.30
CA LEU A 163 21.85 39.68 16.50
C LEU A 163 21.66 39.44 14.98
N PHE A 164 21.64 38.18 14.55
CA PHE A 164 21.42 37.77 13.16
C PHE A 164 20.48 36.56 13.10
N GLY A 165 19.41 36.63 12.29
CA GLY A 165 18.44 35.55 12.06
C GLY A 165 17.15 35.63 12.90
N SER A 166 16.08 35.00 12.42
CA SER A 166 14.77 34.83 13.09
C SER A 166 14.65 33.46 13.74
N ASP A 167 13.79 33.33 14.75
CA ASP A 167 13.63 32.13 15.59
C ASP A 167 12.85 30.99 14.90
N GLY A 168 13.37 30.53 13.76
CA GLY A 168 12.91 29.39 13.00
C GLY A 168 14.03 28.38 12.81
N ILE A 169 13.73 27.10 12.99
CA ILE A 169 14.69 26.01 12.78
C ILE A 169 15.09 25.99 11.30
N GLN A 170 16.28 26.52 11.02
CA GLN A 170 17.02 26.33 9.77
C GLN A 170 18.49 26.16 10.14
N TRP A 171 19.07 25.03 9.75
CA TRP A 171 20.50 24.77 9.93
C TRP A 171 21.27 25.53 8.85
N VAL A 172 22.03 26.57 9.22
CA VAL A 172 23.16 27.12 8.44
C VAL A 172 24.13 27.79 9.43
N ARG A 173 25.46 27.67 9.28
CA ARG A 173 26.41 28.38 10.17
C ARG A 173 26.65 29.82 9.69
N ARG A 174 26.61 30.75 10.65
CA ARG A 174 26.97 32.19 10.56
C ARG A 174 27.50 32.61 11.94
N PRO A 175 28.26 33.72 12.06
CA PRO A 175 28.81 34.16 13.34
C PRO A 175 27.71 34.35 14.40
N ILE A 176 27.78 33.56 15.46
CA ILE A 176 26.80 33.52 16.55
C ILE A 176 27.05 34.73 17.45
N GLY A 177 26.27 35.78 17.26
CA GLY A 177 26.10 36.83 18.25
C GLY A 177 24.69 36.79 18.80
N PHE A 178 24.50 36.31 20.02
CA PHE A 178 23.28 36.63 20.78
C PHE A 178 23.65 37.65 21.85
N CYS A 179 22.78 38.62 22.09
CA CYS A 179 22.88 39.45 23.28
C CYS A 179 21.77 39.03 24.25
N MET A 180 22.18 38.68 25.47
CA MET A 180 21.25 38.58 26.59
C MET A 180 21.06 39.99 27.14
N VAL A 181 19.82 40.38 27.39
CA VAL A 181 19.49 41.71 27.90
C VAL A 181 18.54 41.54 29.07
N TRP A 182 18.88 42.16 30.18
CA TRP A 182 17.97 42.35 31.31
C TRP A 182 17.26 43.69 31.12
N GLY A 183 15.95 43.73 31.34
CA GLY A 183 15.21 44.98 31.32
C GLY A 183 14.14 45.02 32.39
N ALA A 184 13.70 46.23 32.70
CA ALA A 184 12.60 46.46 33.59
C ALA A 184 11.68 47.57 33.10
N PHE A 185 10.42 47.57 33.54
CA PHE A 185 9.48 48.66 33.30
C PHE A 185 8.44 48.74 34.43
N SER A 186 7.80 49.89 34.58
CA SER A 186 6.74 50.11 35.55
C SER A 186 5.65 51.01 34.98
N GLY A 187 4.59 51.27 35.76
CA GLY A 187 3.53 52.20 35.35
C GLY A 187 4.02 53.63 35.10
N SER A 188 5.16 54.02 35.68
CA SER A 188 5.75 55.36 35.49
C SER A 188 6.66 55.47 34.26
N GLY A 189 7.02 54.37 33.61
CA GLY A 189 7.87 54.40 32.41
C GLY A 189 8.74 53.17 32.21
N ILE A 190 9.63 53.28 31.23
CA ILE A 190 10.60 52.23 30.89
C ILE A 190 11.79 52.33 31.86
N GLY A 191 12.16 51.20 32.46
CA GLY A 191 13.31 51.07 33.33
C GLY A 191 14.62 50.80 32.57
N PRO A 192 15.73 50.58 33.29
CA PRO A 192 17.02 50.39 32.67
C PRO A 192 17.06 49.12 31.81
N LEU A 193 17.76 49.22 30.67
CA LEU A 193 18.04 48.11 29.78
C LEU A 193 19.54 47.79 29.85
N HIS A 194 19.89 46.62 30.39
CA HIS A 194 21.26 46.25 30.67
C HIS A 194 21.69 45.04 29.83
N ARG A 195 22.71 45.23 28.99
CA ARG A 195 23.30 44.15 28.21
C ARG A 195 24.13 43.24 29.12
N VAL A 196 23.83 41.95 29.11
CA VAL A 196 24.58 40.93 29.84
C VAL A 196 25.62 40.30 28.92
N ASN A 197 26.88 40.37 29.33
CA ASN A 197 27.99 39.75 28.60
C ASN A 197 28.16 38.30 29.09
N GLY A 198 27.78 37.33 28.25
CA GLY A 198 27.91 35.89 28.56
C GLY A 198 26.68 35.29 29.24
N ILE A 199 26.89 34.20 29.99
CA ILE A 199 25.83 33.50 30.74
C ILE A 199 25.60 34.25 32.05
N MET A 200 24.35 34.63 32.34
CA MET A 200 24.01 35.34 33.57
C MET A 200 23.97 34.39 34.75
N ASP A 201 24.92 34.51 35.68
CA ASP A 201 24.92 33.76 36.94
C ASP A 201 24.33 34.59 38.10
N LYS A 202 24.28 34.00 39.30
CA LYS A 202 23.75 34.67 40.50
C LYS A 202 24.53 35.92 40.94
N HIS A 203 25.82 36.04 40.58
CA HIS A 203 26.65 37.18 40.97
C HIS A 203 26.45 38.35 39.99
N VAL A 204 26.42 38.06 38.69
CA VAL A 204 26.06 39.02 37.64
C VAL A 204 24.64 39.53 37.87
N TYR A 205 23.71 38.64 38.26
CA TYR A 205 22.35 39.05 38.61
C TYR A 205 22.33 40.02 39.79
N LYS A 206 23.03 39.71 40.90
CA LYS A 206 23.15 40.65 42.04
C LYS A 206 23.72 42.00 41.63
N ASP A 207 24.72 42.03 40.75
CA ASP A 207 25.32 43.27 40.26
C ASP A 207 24.30 44.13 39.50
N ILE A 208 23.51 43.52 38.62
CA ILE A 208 22.40 44.18 37.92
C ILE A 208 21.35 44.67 38.92
N LEU A 209 20.99 43.87 39.91
CA LEU A 209 20.05 44.27 40.96
C LEU A 209 20.56 45.51 41.73
N GLN A 210 21.85 45.55 42.04
CA GLN A 210 22.45 46.61 42.83
C GLN A 210 22.64 47.90 42.04
N ASN A 211 23.09 47.80 40.79
CA ASN A 211 23.53 48.95 39.99
C ASN A 211 22.43 49.48 39.07
N GLN A 212 21.49 48.64 38.62
CA GLN A 212 20.45 49.01 37.66
C GLN A 212 19.07 49.04 38.31
N MET A 213 18.67 47.94 38.95
CA MET A 213 17.31 47.80 39.49
C MET A 213 17.07 48.67 40.73
N LEU A 214 17.94 48.59 41.75
CA LEU A 214 17.71 49.22 43.05
C LEU A 214 17.58 50.75 42.98
N PRO A 215 18.40 51.48 42.19
CA PRO A 215 18.20 52.92 42.00
C PRO A 215 16.83 53.24 41.40
N HIS A 216 16.40 52.46 40.40
CA HIS A 216 15.13 52.68 39.72
C HIS A 216 13.91 52.35 40.61
N LEU A 217 13.99 51.26 41.38
CA LEU A 217 12.95 50.89 42.35
C LEU A 217 12.81 51.95 43.45
N ARG A 218 13.91 52.56 43.90
CA ARG A 218 13.87 53.65 44.90
C ARG A 218 13.28 54.93 44.32
N ALA A 219 13.53 55.22 43.04
CA ALA A 219 12.95 56.37 42.36
C ALA A 219 11.42 56.27 42.21
N MET A 220 10.86 55.05 42.17
CA MET A 220 9.39 54.83 42.15
C MET A 220 8.69 55.15 43.48
N GLY A 221 9.43 55.32 44.58
CA GLY A 221 8.89 55.71 45.89
C GLY A 221 8.73 54.55 46.87
N ARG A 222 8.35 54.90 48.11
CA ARG A 222 8.18 53.94 49.21
C ARG A 222 6.93 53.08 48.96
N GLY A 223 7.07 51.76 49.07
CA GLY A 223 6.00 50.79 48.82
C GLY A 223 6.14 50.02 47.50
N SER A 224 7.07 50.42 46.62
CA SER A 224 7.30 49.75 45.34
C SER A 224 7.67 48.27 45.50
N VAL A 225 7.08 47.43 44.66
CA VAL A 225 7.27 45.98 44.67
C VAL A 225 8.09 45.57 43.45
N TYR A 226 9.13 44.77 43.65
CA TYR A 226 9.94 44.22 42.58
C TYR A 226 9.40 42.85 42.15
N GLN A 227 9.17 42.66 40.86
CA GLN A 227 8.82 41.38 40.28
C GLN A 227 10.03 40.78 39.56
N GLN A 228 10.28 39.50 39.83
CA GLN A 228 11.24 38.64 39.14
C GLN A 228 10.60 37.26 38.93
N ASP A 229 11.12 36.47 37.99
CA ASP A 229 10.72 35.08 37.87
C ASP A 229 11.44 34.19 38.91
N ASN A 230 10.98 32.95 39.09
CA ASN A 230 11.60 32.01 40.04
C ASN A 230 12.71 31.16 39.39
N ASP A 231 13.48 31.70 38.45
CA ASP A 231 14.65 31.03 37.90
C ASP A 231 15.63 30.63 39.03
N PRO A 232 16.31 29.47 38.93
CA PRO A 232 17.38 29.07 39.86
C PRO A 232 18.32 30.19 40.32
N LYS A 233 18.69 31.13 39.45
CA LYS A 233 19.57 32.26 39.82
C LYS A 233 18.89 33.24 40.80
N HIS A 234 17.60 33.50 40.61
CA HIS A 234 16.77 34.40 41.43
C HIS A 234 16.38 33.79 42.78
N THR A 235 16.22 32.46 42.80
CA THR A 235 15.80 31.71 44.00
C THR A 235 16.95 31.30 44.91
N SER A 236 18.19 31.58 44.50
CA SER A 236 19.40 31.30 45.28
C SER A 236 19.40 32.04 46.63
N LEU A 237 19.93 31.39 47.67
CA LEU A 237 20.03 31.98 49.01
C LEU A 237 20.80 33.31 48.99
N PHE A 238 21.88 33.38 48.20
CA PHE A 238 22.70 34.57 48.00
C PHE A 238 21.89 35.80 47.55
N VAL A 239 20.96 35.63 46.60
CA VAL A 239 20.11 36.72 46.09
C VAL A 239 18.99 37.04 47.07
N LYS A 240 18.40 36.03 47.72
CA LYS A 240 17.37 36.22 48.77
C LYS A 240 17.89 37.01 49.96
N ASP A 241 19.11 36.72 50.42
CA ASP A 241 19.74 37.44 51.52
C ASP A 241 20.06 38.88 51.14
N TRP A 242 20.43 39.12 49.87
CA TRP A 242 20.59 40.48 49.36
C TRP A 242 19.28 41.29 49.43
N PHE A 243 18.15 40.73 48.97
CA PHE A 243 16.86 41.41 49.06
C PHE A 243 16.45 41.72 50.51
N LYS A 244 16.68 40.76 51.43
CA LYS A 244 16.44 40.96 52.87
C LYS A 244 17.30 42.10 53.44
N SER A 245 18.60 42.09 53.16
CA SER A 245 19.54 43.11 53.66
C SER A 245 19.22 44.52 53.15
N ARG A 246 18.70 44.64 51.93
CA ARG A 246 18.33 45.92 51.30
C ARG A 246 16.86 46.32 51.50
N ARG A 247 16.08 45.51 52.23
CA ARG A 247 14.64 45.72 52.53
C ARG A 247 13.80 45.94 51.27
N VAL A 248 14.05 45.14 50.22
CA VAL A 248 13.29 45.19 48.97
C VAL A 248 12.09 44.26 49.07
N ASN A 249 10.89 44.76 48.75
CA ASN A 249 9.69 43.95 48.71
C ASN A 249 9.62 43.20 47.37
N VAL A 250 9.72 41.87 47.40
CA VAL A 250 9.69 41.02 46.20
C VAL A 250 8.32 40.37 46.07
N MET A 251 7.71 40.47 44.89
CA MET A 251 6.41 39.88 44.60
C MET A 251 6.47 38.34 44.65
N GLY A 252 5.48 37.71 45.30
CA GLY A 252 5.28 36.27 45.18
C GLY A 252 4.84 35.91 43.77
N TRP A 253 5.69 35.26 42.99
CA TRP A 253 5.43 34.94 41.57
C TRP A 253 5.20 33.44 41.36
N PRO A 254 4.22 33.01 40.54
CA PRO A 254 4.08 31.60 40.18
C PRO A 254 5.12 31.17 39.13
N SER A 255 5.92 30.14 39.44
CA SER A 255 6.94 29.61 38.53
C SER A 255 6.37 29.18 37.17
N GLN A 256 7.18 29.31 36.10
CA GLN A 256 6.79 28.97 34.72
C GLN A 256 5.55 29.74 34.23
N SER A 257 5.51 31.05 34.49
CA SER A 257 4.41 31.93 34.09
C SER A 257 4.84 33.15 33.30
N PRO A 258 5.53 32.97 32.15
CA PRO A 258 5.97 34.10 31.32
C PRO A 258 4.77 34.93 30.81
N ASP A 259 3.66 34.28 30.48
CA ASP A 259 2.44 34.92 29.97
C ASP A 259 1.73 35.86 30.95
N LEU A 260 2.08 35.81 32.24
CA LEU A 260 1.58 36.75 33.25
C LEU A 260 2.44 38.01 33.35
N ASN A 261 3.68 37.99 32.85
CA ASN A 261 4.59 39.13 32.92
C ASN A 261 4.37 40.06 31.72
N PRO A 262 3.90 41.31 31.91
CA PRO A 262 3.56 42.16 30.77
C PRO A 262 4.78 42.67 30.00
N ILE A 263 6.01 42.51 30.52
CA ILE A 263 7.25 42.86 29.82
C ILE A 263 7.44 42.02 28.54
N GLU A 264 6.86 40.82 28.48
CA GLU A 264 6.89 39.96 27.28
C GLU A 264 6.26 40.65 26.07
N HIS A 265 5.23 41.48 26.28
CA HIS A 265 4.65 42.30 25.20
C HIS A 265 5.59 43.42 24.75
N LEU A 266 6.46 43.92 25.62
CA LEU A 266 7.49 44.89 25.27
C LEU A 266 8.64 44.22 24.51
N TRP A 267 9.03 43.00 24.91
CA TRP A 267 9.98 42.18 24.15
C TRP A 267 9.51 41.89 22.74
N GLU A 268 8.26 41.47 22.58
CA GLU A 268 7.65 41.23 21.27
C GLU A 268 7.66 42.51 20.39
N LYS A 269 7.36 43.68 20.99
CA LYS A 269 7.43 44.97 20.27
C LYS A 269 8.85 45.34 19.86
N LEU A 270 9.84 45.12 20.72
CA LEU A 270 11.25 45.38 20.42
C LEU A 270 11.79 44.47 19.32
N GLU A 271 11.42 43.19 19.35
CA GLU A 271 11.78 42.21 18.33
C GLU A 271 11.17 42.58 16.97
N ARG A 272 9.90 43.02 16.93
CA ARG A 272 9.24 43.52 15.71
C ARG A 272 9.84 44.83 15.18
N ARG A 273 10.21 45.78 16.05
CA ARG A 273 10.84 47.06 15.62
C ARG A 273 12.25 46.87 15.05
N ARG A 274 12.97 45.83 15.49
CA ARG A 274 14.33 45.52 15.02
C ARG A 274 14.38 45.20 13.52
N VAL A 275 13.31 44.62 12.97
CA VAL A 275 13.21 44.27 11.54
C VAL A 275 13.10 45.51 10.63
N LEU A 276 12.81 46.70 11.18
CA LEU A 276 12.55 47.93 10.43
C LEU A 276 13.67 48.99 10.49
N LYS A 277 14.82 48.70 11.10
CA LYS A 277 15.90 49.70 11.32
C LYS A 277 17.30 49.13 10.98
N MET A 278 17.54 48.84 9.71
CA MET A 278 18.89 48.65 9.15
C MET A 278 19.00 49.25 7.74
N VAL A 279 18.78 50.56 7.63
CA VAL A 279 19.44 51.45 6.66
C VAL A 279 19.60 52.79 7.39
N THR A 280 20.74 53.46 7.14
CA THR A 280 21.08 54.87 7.46
C THR A 280 22.16 55.06 8.54
N GLU A 281 23.28 55.62 8.06
CA GLU A 281 24.32 56.46 8.70
C GLU A 281 25.55 55.84 9.39
N MET A 282 26.71 56.05 8.74
CA MET A 282 27.97 56.46 9.38
C MET A 282 28.56 57.62 8.57
N GLY A 283 28.93 58.72 9.23
CA GLY A 283 29.69 59.81 8.62
C GLY A 283 29.99 61.00 9.54
N SER A 284 31.29 61.18 9.82
CA SER A 284 32.00 62.42 10.21
C SER A 284 32.10 62.83 11.68
N ALA A 285 33.34 63.01 12.17
CA ALA A 285 33.85 64.29 12.68
C ALA A 285 35.38 64.28 12.93
N THR A 286 36.04 65.29 12.35
CA THR A 286 37.43 65.78 12.47
C THR A 286 37.62 66.72 13.66
N ILE A 287 38.83 66.80 14.28
CA ILE A 287 39.33 68.00 14.99
C ILE A 287 40.89 68.09 14.86
N GLY A 288 41.43 69.24 14.40
CA GLY A 288 42.87 69.63 14.38
C GLY A 288 43.38 70.12 15.75
N GLY A 289 44.67 70.31 16.07
CA GLY A 289 45.80 70.98 15.40
C GLY A 289 46.31 72.10 16.33
N ILE A 290 47.64 72.35 16.41
CA ILE A 290 48.38 73.64 16.66
C ILE A 290 49.83 73.35 17.10
N SER A 291 50.74 74.27 16.72
CA SER A 291 52.20 74.13 16.43
C SER A 291 53.12 74.96 17.41
N PRO A 292 54.39 75.38 17.10
CA PRO A 292 55.62 75.03 17.87
C PRO A 292 56.63 76.22 18.16
N ALA A 293 57.93 75.90 18.42
CA ALA A 293 59.21 76.69 18.31
C ALA A 293 59.87 77.18 19.65
N LEU A 294 61.20 77.43 19.85
CA LEU A 294 62.33 77.89 18.98
C LEU A 294 63.74 77.85 19.71
N SER A 295 64.86 77.56 18.98
CA SER A 295 66.29 78.08 18.96
C SER A 295 67.18 78.39 20.21
N ALA A 296 68.48 78.74 20.14
CA ALA A 296 69.77 78.12 19.71
C ALA A 296 70.95 79.04 20.11
N ASN A 297 72.17 78.47 20.26
CA ASN A 297 73.53 79.04 20.09
C ASN A 297 74.13 80.07 21.09
N ALA A 298 75.41 79.88 21.48
CA ALA A 298 76.58 80.48 20.80
C ALA A 298 77.86 80.38 21.67
N ALA A 299 79.01 80.32 20.99
CA ALA A 299 80.34 80.07 21.53
C ALA A 299 81.26 81.32 21.44
N LYS A 300 82.42 81.20 22.13
CA LYS A 300 83.75 81.63 21.69
C LYS A 300 84.32 82.95 22.26
N SER A 301 85.42 82.83 22.99
CA SER A 301 86.44 83.89 23.14
C SER A 301 87.81 83.23 23.34
N PHE A 302 88.71 83.37 22.36
CA PHE A 302 89.99 84.12 22.49
C PHE A 302 91.09 83.28 23.20
N LEU A 303 91.90 82.45 22.52
CA LEU A 303 93.00 82.78 21.58
C LEU A 303 93.84 83.98 22.02
N GLU A 304 94.91 83.73 22.78
CA GLU A 304 96.24 84.40 22.72
C GLU A 304 97.11 84.11 23.98
N ALA A 305 97.32 82.83 24.32
CA ALA A 305 98.55 82.37 24.99
C ALA A 305 99.53 81.77 23.96
N THR A 306 99.38 82.25 22.72
CA THR A 306 100.02 81.85 21.47
C THR A 306 101.51 82.20 21.41
N ASP A 307 102.36 81.39 22.03
CA ASP A 307 103.59 80.89 21.38
C ASP A 307 104.44 80.02 22.32
N LYS A 308 104.35 80.22 23.64
CA LYS A 308 104.89 79.27 24.64
C LYS A 308 103.98 78.06 24.80
N GLU A 309 102.68 78.30 24.69
CA GLU A 309 101.62 77.32 24.57
C GLU A 309 101.80 76.48 23.29
N LYS A 310 102.53 76.91 22.25
CA LYS A 310 102.63 76.20 20.94
C LYS A 310 103.42 74.88 20.97
N LYS A 311 104.41 74.73 21.87
CA LYS A 311 105.19 73.48 22.04
C LYS A 311 104.57 72.51 23.04
N GLU A 312 103.96 73.03 24.12
CA GLU A 312 103.10 72.22 24.99
C GLU A 312 101.78 71.85 24.29
N LEU A 313 101.19 72.74 23.47
CA LEU A 313 100.12 72.46 22.51
C LEU A 313 100.56 71.49 21.44
N GLN A 314 101.84 71.25 21.15
CA GLN A 314 102.21 70.21 20.19
C GLN A 314 102.12 68.83 20.85
N GLY A 315 102.59 68.68 22.11
CA GLY A 315 102.39 67.45 22.90
C GLY A 315 100.96 67.25 23.42
N LEU A 316 100.25 68.33 23.73
CA LEU A 316 98.81 68.35 23.97
C LEU A 316 98.02 68.20 22.67
N ASN A 317 98.50 68.64 21.49
CA ASN A 317 97.87 68.38 20.18
C ASN A 317 98.14 66.96 19.68
N ASP A 318 99.20 66.28 20.11
CA ASP A 318 99.37 64.85 19.84
C ASP A 318 98.47 64.02 20.78
N ARG A 319 98.29 64.45 22.03
CA ARG A 319 97.33 63.84 22.97
C ARG A 319 95.88 64.18 22.65
N LEU A 320 95.59 65.44 22.29
CA LEU A 320 94.32 65.89 21.71
C LEU A 320 94.16 65.29 20.33
N GLY A 321 95.21 65.03 19.56
CA GLY A 321 95.15 64.35 18.27
C GLY A 321 94.69 62.91 18.46
N ASN A 322 95.29 62.20 19.41
CA ASN A 322 94.83 60.86 19.82
C ASN A 322 93.43 60.89 20.46
N TYR A 323 93.10 61.91 21.26
CA TYR A 323 91.76 62.09 21.83
C TYR A 323 90.74 62.49 20.78
N ILE A 324 91.11 63.28 19.77
CA ILE A 324 90.29 63.74 18.64
C ILE A 324 90.12 62.58 17.67
N ASP A 325 91.12 61.73 17.46
CA ASP A 325 90.98 60.50 16.66
C ASP A 325 90.13 59.47 17.40
N ARG A 326 90.23 59.40 18.74
CA ARG A 326 89.33 58.58 19.56
C ARG A 326 87.92 59.15 19.60
N VAL A 327 87.75 60.46 19.68
CA VAL A 327 86.47 61.16 19.63
C VAL A 327 85.88 61.05 18.24
N LYS A 328 86.64 61.19 17.17
CA LYS A 328 86.19 60.93 15.78
C LYS A 328 85.79 59.48 15.58
N LYS A 329 86.58 58.51 16.08
CA LYS A 329 86.18 57.09 16.07
C LYS A 329 84.90 56.86 16.88
N LEU A 330 84.78 57.48 18.05
CA LEU A 330 83.57 57.39 18.89
C LEU A 330 82.39 58.11 18.24
N GLU A 331 82.59 59.24 17.57
CA GLU A 331 81.58 59.99 16.83
C GLU A 331 81.14 59.24 15.58
N GLU A 332 82.06 58.57 14.89
CA GLU A 332 81.78 57.71 13.74
C GLU A 332 81.06 56.42 14.18
N GLN A 333 81.47 55.82 15.30
CA GLN A 333 80.73 54.75 15.95
C GLN A 333 79.35 55.21 16.43
N ASN A 334 79.23 56.40 17.02
CA ASN A 334 77.93 56.94 17.43
C ASN A 334 77.05 57.22 16.22
N ARG A 335 77.62 57.76 15.13
CA ARG A 335 76.90 57.99 13.87
C ARG A 335 76.43 56.68 13.26
N LYS A 336 77.24 55.62 13.34
CA LYS A 336 76.85 54.27 12.92
C LYS A 336 75.77 53.67 13.83
N LEU A 337 75.92 53.76 15.15
CA LEU A 337 74.92 53.29 16.11
C LEU A 337 73.59 54.06 15.99
N VAL A 338 73.63 55.36 15.68
CA VAL A 338 72.44 56.17 15.40
C VAL A 338 71.80 55.73 14.08
N ALA A 339 72.58 55.49 13.03
CA ALA A 339 72.07 54.95 11.77
C ALA A 339 71.43 53.56 11.95
N ASP A 340 72.09 52.68 12.71
CA ASP A 340 71.57 51.34 13.05
C ASP A 340 70.30 51.45 13.92
N LEU A 341 70.25 52.39 14.86
CA LEU A 341 69.05 52.66 15.68
C LEU A 341 67.89 53.24 14.84
N ASP A 342 68.17 54.12 13.89
CA ASP A 342 67.17 54.66 12.97
C ASP A 342 66.66 53.59 12.00
N GLU A 343 67.54 52.69 11.54
CA GLU A 343 67.16 51.52 10.73
C GLU A 343 66.29 50.55 11.54
N LEU A 344 66.71 50.21 12.77
CA LEU A 344 65.95 49.34 13.66
C LEU A 344 64.62 49.97 14.06
N ARG A 345 64.56 51.29 14.33
CA ARG A 345 63.30 52.03 14.55
C ARG A 345 62.42 52.07 13.30
N GLY A 346 63.03 52.15 12.11
CA GLY A 346 62.33 52.10 10.84
C GLY A 346 61.77 50.72 10.49
N LYS A 347 62.38 49.64 10.99
CA LYS A 347 61.89 48.25 10.89
C LYS A 347 60.95 47.87 12.03
N TRP A 348 61.07 48.53 13.19
CA TRP A 348 60.20 48.33 14.35
C TRP A 348 58.74 48.54 13.96
N GLY A 349 57.95 47.48 14.05
CA GLY A 349 56.52 47.48 13.70
C GLY A 349 56.22 47.13 12.24
N LYS A 350 57.16 47.23 11.29
CA LYS A 350 56.95 46.78 9.90
C LYS A 350 56.86 45.27 9.82
N ASP A 351 57.86 44.56 10.36
CA ASP A 351 57.85 43.09 10.39
C ASP A 351 56.65 42.56 11.17
N THR A 352 56.29 43.23 12.28
CA THR A 352 55.08 42.92 13.06
C THR A 352 53.80 43.14 12.25
N SER A 353 53.75 44.19 11.41
CA SER A 353 52.60 44.47 10.54
C SER A 353 52.48 43.46 9.40
N GLU A 354 53.58 43.04 8.79
CA GLU A 354 53.60 42.03 7.73
C GLU A 354 53.16 40.66 8.25
N ILE A 355 53.68 40.27 9.42
CA ILE A 355 53.26 39.04 10.10
C ILE A 355 51.76 39.10 10.44
N LYS A 356 51.29 40.24 10.97
CA LYS A 356 49.87 40.46 11.26
C LYS A 356 49.00 40.34 10.01
N ILE A 357 49.43 40.89 8.87
CA ILE A 357 48.70 40.79 7.60
C ILE A 357 48.61 39.32 7.16
N LYS A 358 49.74 38.59 7.09
CA LYS A 358 49.77 37.18 6.69
C LYS A 358 48.86 36.29 7.55
N TYR A 359 48.91 36.47 8.88
CA TYR A 359 48.03 35.73 9.78
C TYR A 359 46.57 36.16 9.65
N SER A 360 46.29 37.45 9.43
CA SER A 360 44.93 37.94 9.23
C SER A 360 44.29 37.39 7.94
N GLU A 361 45.06 37.28 6.87
CA GLU A 361 44.63 36.67 5.60
C GLU A 361 44.39 35.17 5.78
N SER A 362 45.33 34.46 6.39
CA SER A 362 45.15 33.02 6.69
C SER A 362 43.93 32.75 7.57
N LEU A 363 43.71 33.57 8.61
CA LEU A 363 42.52 33.49 9.46
C LEU A 363 41.23 33.82 8.68
N SER A 364 41.28 34.75 7.74
CA SER A 364 40.15 35.10 6.88
C SER A 364 39.78 33.93 5.96
N THR A 365 40.76 33.30 5.31
CA THR A 365 40.57 32.13 4.45
C THR A 365 40.04 30.94 5.24
N ALA A 366 40.66 30.61 6.38
CA ALA A 366 40.19 29.53 7.25
C ALA A 366 38.74 29.74 7.74
N ARG A 367 38.35 30.99 8.03
CA ARG A 367 36.96 31.32 8.37
C ARG A 367 36.01 31.08 7.19
N LYS A 368 36.39 31.47 5.98
CA LYS A 368 35.60 31.21 4.76
C LYS A 368 35.42 29.71 4.53
N ASP A 369 36.47 28.92 4.68
CA ASP A 369 36.40 27.46 4.51
C ASP A 369 35.50 26.80 5.55
N ILE A 370 35.56 27.28 6.81
CA ILE A 370 34.65 26.83 7.89
C ILE A 370 33.19 27.16 7.54
N ASP A 371 32.92 28.37 7.06
CA ASP A 371 31.58 28.82 6.66
C ASP A 371 31.05 28.07 5.42
N GLU A 372 31.93 27.70 4.49
CA GLU A 372 31.56 26.90 3.32
C GLU A 372 31.31 25.43 3.69
N ALA A 373 32.20 24.81 4.45
CA ALA A 373 32.02 23.44 4.97
C ALA A 373 30.75 23.34 5.82
N ALA A 374 30.45 24.39 6.57
CA ALA A 374 29.21 24.51 7.31
C ALA A 374 27.95 24.52 6.44
N ARG A 375 27.97 25.28 5.35
CA ARG A 375 26.88 25.35 4.39
C ARG A 375 26.67 23.99 3.74
N ARG A 376 27.75 23.35 3.27
CA ARG A 376 27.70 22.00 2.69
C ARG A 376 27.14 20.97 3.68
N LYS A 377 27.58 21.02 4.95
CA LYS A 377 27.04 20.15 6.01
C LYS A 377 25.54 20.36 6.19
N ALA A 378 25.09 21.61 6.29
CA ALA A 378 23.68 21.94 6.42
C ALA A 378 22.83 21.43 5.25
N GLU A 379 23.34 21.55 4.02
CA GLU A 379 22.67 21.02 2.82
C GLU A 379 22.53 19.50 2.87
N ILE A 380 23.58 18.80 3.30
CA ILE A 380 23.55 17.34 3.48
C ILE A 380 22.58 16.96 4.60
N ASP A 381 22.60 17.63 5.74
CA ASP A 381 21.71 17.35 6.87
C ASP A 381 20.23 17.51 6.47
N VAL A 382 19.90 18.52 5.65
CA VAL A 382 18.55 18.68 5.08
C VAL A 382 18.19 17.54 4.13
N LYS A 383 19.11 17.12 3.26
CA LYS A 383 18.89 15.96 2.35
C LYS A 383 18.67 14.67 3.15
N VAL A 384 19.46 14.42 4.18
CA VAL A 384 19.33 13.26 5.07
C VAL A 384 17.99 13.29 5.80
N ALA A 385 17.55 14.45 6.28
CA ALA A 385 16.23 14.58 6.92
C ALA A 385 15.10 14.23 5.93
N ARG A 386 15.13 14.77 4.71
CA ARG A 386 14.14 14.45 3.66
C ARG A 386 14.12 12.96 3.32
N LEU A 387 15.30 12.37 3.10
CA LEU A 387 15.40 10.94 2.78
C LEU A 387 14.92 10.04 3.92
N ARG A 388 15.08 10.46 5.19
CA ARG A 388 14.53 9.75 6.35
C ARG A 388 13.00 9.84 6.39
N ASP A 389 12.43 11.00 6.09
CA ASP A 389 10.98 11.18 6.00
C ASP A 389 10.40 10.34 4.86
N ASP A 390 11.04 10.35 3.68
CA ASP A 390 10.65 9.53 2.53
C ASP A 390 10.74 8.03 2.87
N LEU A 391 11.83 7.59 3.52
CA LEU A 391 11.97 6.20 3.98
C LEU A 391 10.87 5.80 4.97
N ALA A 392 10.49 6.69 5.89
CA ALA A 392 9.41 6.43 6.83
C ALA A 392 8.05 6.32 6.12
N GLU A 393 7.80 7.18 5.12
CA GLU A 393 6.60 7.10 4.29
C GLU A 393 6.56 5.81 3.48
N TYR A 394 7.66 5.42 2.82
CA TYR A 394 7.73 4.18 2.06
C TYR A 394 7.55 2.94 2.94
N ARG A 395 8.11 2.93 4.16
CA ARG A 395 7.89 1.86 5.13
C ARG A 395 6.43 1.74 5.53
N SER A 396 5.77 2.85 5.88
CA SER A 396 4.34 2.84 6.21
C SER A 396 3.49 2.37 5.03
N ARG A 397 3.80 2.80 3.80
CA ARG A 397 3.10 2.33 2.60
C ARG A 397 3.32 0.84 2.35
N TYR A 398 4.53 0.32 2.60
CA TYR A 398 4.84 -1.10 2.48
C TYR A 398 4.06 -1.92 3.51
N GLU A 399 4.02 -1.50 4.77
CA GLU A 399 3.23 -2.14 5.83
C GLU A 399 1.73 -2.17 5.49
N ASP A 400 1.17 -1.05 5.01
CA ASP A 400 -0.23 -0.98 4.55
C ASP A 400 -0.52 -1.93 3.37
N VAL A 401 0.45 -2.13 2.47
CA VAL A 401 0.32 -3.09 1.37
C VAL A 401 0.43 -4.53 1.86
N GLN A 402 1.34 -4.81 2.80
CA GLN A 402 1.47 -6.14 3.41
C GLN A 402 0.18 -6.53 4.15
N HIS A 403 -0.37 -5.64 4.97
CA HIS A 403 -1.64 -5.89 5.67
C HIS A 403 -2.81 -6.14 4.72
N ARG A 404 -2.90 -5.38 3.61
CA ARG A 404 -3.92 -5.63 2.58
C ARG A 404 -3.73 -6.98 1.90
N ARG A 405 -2.50 -7.32 1.53
CA ARG A 405 -2.15 -8.62 0.94
C ARG A 405 -2.48 -9.77 1.88
N GLU A 406 -2.25 -9.62 3.17
CA GLU A 406 -2.57 -10.65 4.17
C GLU A 406 -4.08 -10.83 4.36
N SER A 407 -4.83 -9.73 4.47
CA SER A 407 -6.31 -9.75 4.45
C SER A 407 -6.85 -10.42 3.18
N ASP A 408 -6.28 -10.10 2.01
CA ASP A 408 -6.72 -10.69 0.76
C ASP A 408 -6.32 -12.17 0.67
N ARG A 409 -5.19 -12.58 1.23
CA ARG A 409 -4.82 -14.00 1.38
C ARG A 409 -5.80 -14.75 2.26
N GLU A 410 -6.23 -14.16 3.38
CA GLU A 410 -7.25 -14.76 4.26
C GLU A 410 -8.59 -14.92 3.53
N LYS A 411 -9.03 -13.91 2.77
CA LYS A 411 -10.23 -14.01 1.94
C LYS A 411 -10.08 -15.09 0.88
N ILE A 412 -8.96 -15.15 0.17
CA ILE A 412 -8.71 -16.20 -0.82
C ILE A 412 -8.85 -17.57 -0.16
N ASN A 413 -8.22 -17.79 1.00
CA ASN A 413 -8.34 -19.06 1.73
C ASN A 413 -9.78 -19.38 2.13
N GLN A 414 -10.55 -18.40 2.61
CA GLN A 414 -11.97 -18.58 2.93
C GLN A 414 -12.79 -18.99 1.70
N TRP A 415 -12.54 -18.35 0.56
CA TRP A 415 -13.25 -18.63 -0.69
C TRP A 415 -12.83 -19.98 -1.27
N THR A 416 -11.56 -20.35 -1.16
CA THR A 416 -11.06 -21.67 -1.54
C THR A 416 -11.74 -22.78 -0.72
N ASN A 417 -11.86 -22.61 0.59
CA ASN A 417 -12.57 -23.57 1.45
C ASN A 417 -14.06 -23.65 1.07
N ALA A 418 -14.74 -22.51 0.89
CA ALA A 418 -16.14 -22.50 0.48
C ALA A 418 -16.38 -23.16 -0.89
N ILE A 419 -15.44 -23.00 -1.84
CA ILE A 419 -15.49 -23.69 -3.12
C ILE A 419 -15.32 -25.20 -2.94
N ALA A 420 -14.37 -25.64 -2.10
CA ALA A 420 -14.16 -27.05 -1.81
C ALA A 420 -15.39 -27.70 -1.15
N ASP A 421 -16.01 -27.01 -0.20
CA ASP A 421 -17.24 -27.47 0.46
C ASP A 421 -18.39 -27.59 -0.55
N ALA A 422 -18.59 -26.58 -1.40
CA ALA A 422 -19.62 -26.60 -2.44
C ALA A 422 -19.37 -27.69 -3.50
N GLN A 423 -18.11 -27.96 -3.85
CA GLN A 423 -17.73 -29.06 -4.74
C GLN A 423 -18.08 -30.41 -4.13
N SER A 424 -17.76 -30.62 -2.85
CA SER A 424 -18.12 -31.85 -2.12
C SER A 424 -19.63 -32.04 -2.05
N GLU A 425 -20.40 -30.99 -1.75
CA GLU A 425 -21.87 -31.03 -1.74
C GLU A 425 -22.44 -31.39 -3.12
N LEU A 426 -21.89 -30.80 -4.18
CA LEU A 426 -22.31 -31.07 -5.56
C LEU A 426 -22.01 -32.52 -5.95
N GLU A 427 -20.86 -33.07 -5.56
CA GLU A 427 -20.52 -34.48 -5.78
C GLU A 427 -21.48 -35.43 -5.04
N MET A 428 -21.82 -35.13 -3.78
CA MET A 428 -22.82 -35.90 -3.02
C MET A 428 -24.19 -35.85 -3.69
N LEU A 429 -24.64 -34.67 -4.13
CA LEU A 429 -25.93 -34.52 -4.82
C LEU A 429 -25.95 -35.24 -6.17
N ARG A 430 -24.84 -35.21 -6.93
CA ARG A 430 -24.71 -35.99 -8.18
C ARG A 430 -24.80 -37.49 -7.92
N ALA A 431 -24.14 -37.99 -6.87
CA ALA A 431 -24.22 -39.40 -6.48
C ALA A 431 -25.65 -39.80 -6.09
N ARG A 432 -26.33 -38.97 -5.31
CA ARG A 432 -27.73 -39.18 -4.92
C ARG A 432 -28.68 -39.15 -6.12
N TYR A 433 -28.49 -38.21 -7.03
CA TYR A 433 -29.28 -38.14 -8.27
C TYR A 433 -29.12 -39.40 -9.11
N LYS A 434 -27.87 -39.90 -9.25
CA LYS A 434 -27.58 -41.14 -9.96
C LYS A 434 -28.26 -42.36 -9.33
N GLN A 435 -28.27 -42.43 -7.99
CA GLN A 435 -29.00 -43.51 -7.27
C GLN A 435 -30.49 -43.44 -7.55
N LEU A 436 -31.11 -42.25 -7.43
CA LEU A 436 -32.54 -42.06 -7.68
C LEU A 436 -32.93 -42.38 -9.13
N THR A 437 -32.09 -42.01 -10.11
CA THR A 437 -32.38 -42.36 -11.52
C THR A 437 -32.30 -43.85 -11.78
N GLU A 438 -31.42 -44.57 -11.08
CA GLU A 438 -31.35 -46.02 -11.22
C GLU A 438 -32.53 -46.72 -10.52
N GLU A 439 -32.96 -46.20 -9.36
CA GLU A 439 -34.19 -46.65 -8.70
C GLU A 439 -35.43 -46.40 -9.54
N GLU A 440 -35.54 -45.23 -10.16
CA GLU A 440 -36.63 -44.87 -11.08
C GLU A 440 -36.70 -45.87 -12.25
N LYS A 441 -35.56 -46.17 -12.89
CA LYS A 441 -35.49 -47.18 -13.96
C LYS A 441 -35.94 -48.55 -13.49
N ARG A 442 -35.48 -48.99 -12.31
CA ARG A 442 -35.89 -50.28 -11.74
C ARG A 442 -37.40 -50.33 -11.53
N LEU A 443 -37.97 -49.31 -10.89
CA LEU A 443 -39.42 -49.20 -10.66
C LEU A 443 -40.21 -49.15 -11.97
N ASN A 444 -39.70 -48.47 -12.99
CA ASN A 444 -40.36 -48.41 -14.29
C ASN A 444 -40.38 -49.79 -14.99
N ASN A 445 -39.28 -50.54 -14.90
CA ASN A 445 -39.21 -51.92 -15.40
C ASN A 445 -40.17 -52.85 -14.63
N ASP A 446 -40.24 -52.72 -13.30
CA ASP A 446 -41.17 -53.50 -12.47
C ASP A 446 -42.63 -53.16 -12.82
N ASN A 447 -42.96 -51.88 -12.98
CA ASN A 447 -44.29 -51.45 -13.42
C ASN A 447 -44.65 -51.99 -14.81
N ALA A 448 -43.70 -52.00 -15.75
CA ALA A 448 -43.92 -52.57 -17.08
C ALA A 448 -44.22 -54.08 -17.01
N ARG A 449 -43.45 -54.83 -16.20
CA ARG A 449 -43.70 -56.26 -15.97
C ARG A 449 -45.07 -56.53 -15.36
N ILE A 450 -45.44 -55.78 -14.32
CA ILE A 450 -46.75 -55.92 -13.66
C ILE A 450 -47.88 -55.59 -14.64
N TRP A 451 -47.71 -54.59 -15.50
CA TRP A 451 -48.69 -54.27 -16.54
C TRP A 451 -48.86 -55.40 -17.55
N GLU A 452 -47.76 -56.04 -17.97
CA GLU A 452 -47.79 -57.19 -18.88
C GLU A 452 -48.47 -58.40 -18.23
N GLU A 453 -48.16 -58.70 -16.96
CA GLU A 453 -48.82 -59.74 -16.17
C GLU A 453 -50.32 -59.46 -16.00
N LEU A 454 -50.71 -58.21 -15.71
CA LEU A 454 -52.10 -57.79 -15.60
C LEU A 454 -52.84 -57.97 -16.93
N GLN A 455 -52.21 -57.58 -18.05
CA GLN A 455 -52.82 -57.70 -19.36
C GLN A 455 -53.01 -59.17 -19.75
N LYS A 456 -52.02 -60.02 -19.44
CA LYS A 456 -52.17 -61.46 -19.61
C LYS A 456 -53.32 -62.02 -18.80
N ALA A 457 -53.41 -61.70 -17.51
CA ALA A 457 -54.51 -62.15 -16.66
C ALA A 457 -55.89 -61.67 -17.14
N ARG A 458 -55.97 -60.46 -17.75
CA ARG A 458 -57.20 -59.99 -18.40
C ARG A 458 -57.57 -60.82 -19.62
N ASN A 459 -56.61 -61.10 -20.49
CA ASN A 459 -56.85 -61.93 -21.67
C ASN A 459 -57.29 -63.35 -21.26
N ASP A 460 -56.62 -63.95 -20.28
CA ASP A 460 -56.97 -65.27 -19.74
C ASP A 460 -58.42 -65.27 -19.19
N LEU A 461 -58.82 -64.19 -18.48
CA LEU A 461 -60.20 -64.03 -17.99
C LEU A 461 -61.22 -63.88 -19.12
N ASP A 462 -60.89 -63.12 -20.17
CA ASP A 462 -61.76 -62.94 -21.33
C ASP A 462 -61.92 -64.27 -22.10
N GLU A 463 -60.85 -65.04 -22.27
CA GLU A 463 -60.87 -66.38 -22.87
C GLU A 463 -61.76 -67.35 -22.08
N GLU A 464 -61.61 -67.42 -20.75
CA GLU A 464 -62.48 -68.23 -19.89
C GLU A 464 -63.94 -67.75 -19.92
N THR A 465 -64.17 -66.44 -20.05
CA THR A 465 -65.52 -65.87 -20.17
C THR A 465 -66.17 -66.28 -21.49
N ILE A 466 -65.43 -66.23 -22.60
CA ILE A 466 -65.89 -66.72 -23.91
C ILE A 466 -66.17 -68.23 -23.83
N GLY A 467 -65.25 -69.01 -23.28
CA GLY A 467 -65.41 -70.45 -23.10
C GLY A 467 -66.66 -70.79 -22.28
N ARG A 468 -66.91 -70.07 -21.18
CA ARG A 468 -68.14 -70.20 -20.39
C ARG A 468 -69.40 -69.91 -21.22
N ILE A 469 -69.40 -68.85 -22.03
CA ILE A 469 -70.53 -68.49 -22.90
C ILE A 469 -70.75 -69.58 -23.96
N ASP A 470 -69.70 -70.10 -24.59
CA ASP A 470 -69.80 -71.16 -25.59
C ASP A 470 -70.39 -72.45 -25.00
N PHE A 471 -69.93 -72.87 -23.83
CA PHE A 471 -70.52 -74.02 -23.13
C PHE A 471 -71.97 -73.76 -22.74
N GLN A 472 -72.32 -72.55 -22.31
CA GLN A 472 -73.70 -72.19 -22.00
C GLN A 472 -74.60 -72.25 -23.25
N ASN A 473 -74.10 -71.77 -24.40
CA ASN A 473 -74.80 -71.86 -25.68
C ASN A 473 -74.97 -73.31 -26.13
N GLN A 474 -73.94 -74.15 -26.02
CA GLN A 474 -74.05 -75.58 -26.33
C GLN A 474 -75.10 -76.27 -25.45
N VAL A 475 -75.12 -75.98 -24.16
CA VAL A 475 -76.15 -76.49 -23.24
C VAL A 475 -77.54 -76.04 -23.69
N GLN A 476 -77.70 -74.76 -24.05
CA GLN A 476 -78.96 -74.23 -24.55
C GLN A 476 -79.42 -74.92 -25.84
N THR A 477 -78.54 -75.05 -26.83
CA THR A 477 -78.83 -75.76 -28.09
C THR A 477 -79.25 -77.21 -27.82
N LEU A 478 -78.53 -77.93 -26.96
CA LEU A 478 -78.88 -79.31 -26.60
C LEU A 478 -80.23 -79.40 -25.85
N MET A 479 -80.55 -78.43 -25.00
CA MET A 479 -81.88 -78.38 -24.36
C MET A 479 -82.99 -78.16 -25.39
N GLU A 480 -82.79 -77.25 -26.35
CA GLU A 480 -83.75 -76.98 -27.43
C GLU A 480 -83.91 -78.19 -28.36
N GLU A 481 -82.82 -78.87 -28.70
CA GLU A 481 -82.84 -80.12 -29.48
C GLU A 481 -83.61 -81.22 -28.74
N LEU A 482 -83.37 -81.41 -27.44
CA LEU A 482 -84.12 -82.37 -26.63
C LEU A 482 -85.60 -82.04 -26.58
N GLU A 483 -85.96 -80.77 -26.44
CA GLU A 483 -87.36 -80.35 -26.40
C GLU A 483 -88.03 -80.50 -27.76
N PHE A 484 -87.33 -80.18 -28.84
CA PHE A 484 -87.78 -80.42 -30.21
C PHE A 484 -88.02 -81.91 -30.46
N LEU A 485 -87.06 -82.78 -30.15
CA LEU A 485 -87.19 -84.22 -30.30
C LEU A 485 -88.37 -84.79 -29.49
N ARG A 486 -88.60 -84.27 -28.27
CA ARG A 486 -89.79 -84.62 -27.49
C ARG A 486 -91.08 -84.21 -28.20
N ARG A 487 -91.17 -82.98 -28.71
CA ARG A 487 -92.37 -82.50 -29.43
C ARG A 487 -92.61 -83.31 -30.71
N VAL A 488 -91.57 -83.59 -31.49
CA VAL A 488 -91.67 -84.42 -32.70
C VAL A 488 -92.17 -85.81 -32.33
N HIS A 489 -91.58 -86.44 -31.31
CA HIS A 489 -92.02 -87.76 -30.88
C HIS A 489 -93.47 -87.76 -30.40
N GLU A 490 -93.90 -86.76 -29.63
CA GLU A 490 -95.30 -86.60 -29.24
C GLU A 490 -96.23 -86.40 -30.43
N GLN A 491 -95.80 -85.65 -31.44
CA GLN A 491 -96.55 -85.41 -32.67
C GLN A 491 -96.65 -86.68 -33.53
N GLU A 492 -95.55 -87.40 -33.74
CA GLU A 492 -95.51 -88.68 -34.45
C GLU A 492 -96.41 -89.72 -33.77
N VAL A 493 -96.38 -89.79 -32.43
CA VAL A 493 -97.29 -90.66 -31.68
C VAL A 493 -98.75 -90.27 -31.92
N LYS A 494 -99.09 -88.98 -31.92
CA LYS A 494 -100.45 -88.49 -32.23
C LYS A 494 -100.86 -88.76 -33.68
N GLU A 495 -99.97 -88.57 -34.65
CA GLU A 495 -100.22 -88.80 -36.07
C GLU A 495 -100.35 -90.28 -36.38
N LEU A 496 -99.50 -91.14 -35.82
CA LEU A 496 -99.64 -92.60 -35.92
C LEU A 496 -100.95 -93.06 -35.27
N GLN A 497 -101.37 -92.45 -34.15
CA GLN A 497 -102.69 -92.68 -33.54
C GLN A 497 -103.84 -92.20 -34.44
N ALA A 498 -103.70 -91.07 -35.12
CA ALA A 498 -104.73 -90.51 -36.01
C ALA A 498 -104.83 -91.22 -37.37
N LEU A 499 -103.71 -91.64 -37.96
CA LEU A 499 -103.63 -92.45 -39.18
C LEU A 499 -104.22 -93.84 -38.96
N LEU A 500 -104.04 -94.42 -37.78
CA LEU A 500 -104.75 -95.64 -37.37
C LEU A 500 -106.27 -95.42 -37.31
N ALA A 501 -106.74 -94.20 -37.04
CA ALA A 501 -108.16 -93.86 -36.90
C ALA A 501 -108.84 -93.44 -38.22
N GLN A 502 -108.11 -93.08 -39.27
CA GLN A 502 -108.64 -92.47 -40.49
C GLN A 502 -108.25 -93.18 -41.80
N ALA A 503 -107.98 -94.48 -41.82
CA ALA A 503 -107.71 -95.17 -43.08
C ALA A 503 -109.01 -95.54 -43.85
N PRO A 504 -109.40 -94.80 -44.90
CA PRO A 504 -110.04 -95.41 -46.05
C PRO A 504 -109.32 -95.12 -47.38
N ALA A 505 -109.70 -95.93 -48.37
CA ALA A 505 -109.09 -96.04 -49.68
C ALA A 505 -109.50 -94.88 -50.62
N ASP A 506 -108.48 -94.31 -51.26
CA ASP A 506 -108.52 -93.42 -52.43
C ASP A 506 -108.40 -91.90 -52.18
N THR A 507 -107.16 -91.42 -52.07
CA THR A 507 -106.76 -90.03 -51.74
C THR A 507 -105.97 -89.34 -52.87
N ARG A 508 -105.96 -89.90 -54.07
CA ARG A 508 -104.99 -89.54 -55.12
C ARG A 508 -105.20 -88.16 -55.75
N GLU A 509 -106.43 -87.67 -55.81
CA GLU A 509 -106.75 -86.38 -56.47
C GLU A 509 -106.59 -85.16 -55.54
N PHE A 510 -106.83 -85.33 -54.24
CA PHE A 510 -106.57 -84.30 -53.23
C PHE A 510 -105.08 -83.97 -53.14
N PHE A 511 -104.22 -84.99 -53.02
CA PHE A 511 -102.78 -84.79 -52.96
C PHE A 511 -102.22 -84.15 -54.22
N LYS A 512 -102.80 -84.38 -55.40
CA LYS A 512 -102.28 -83.79 -56.65
C LYS A 512 -102.45 -82.27 -56.71
N ASN A 513 -103.57 -81.75 -56.19
CA ASN A 513 -103.83 -80.31 -56.14
C ASN A 513 -103.05 -79.62 -55.00
N GLU A 514 -102.98 -80.23 -53.83
CA GLU A 514 -102.19 -79.73 -52.70
C GLU A 514 -100.68 -79.71 -53.01
N LEU A 515 -100.15 -80.73 -53.69
CA LEU A 515 -98.74 -80.75 -54.10
C LEU A 515 -98.44 -79.65 -55.12
N ALA A 516 -99.39 -79.31 -56.00
CA ALA A 516 -99.23 -78.25 -56.98
C ALA A 516 -99.27 -76.84 -56.36
N LEU A 517 -100.07 -76.63 -55.31
CA LEU A 517 -100.09 -75.39 -54.53
C LEU A 517 -98.83 -75.25 -53.68
N ALA A 518 -98.45 -76.31 -52.95
CA ALA A 518 -97.22 -76.32 -52.15
C ALA A 518 -95.97 -76.06 -53.00
N ILE A 519 -95.87 -76.61 -54.21
CA ILE A 519 -94.73 -76.34 -55.12
C ILE A 519 -94.71 -74.88 -55.58
N ARG A 520 -95.86 -74.23 -55.76
CA ARG A 520 -95.93 -72.82 -56.14
C ARG A 520 -95.49 -71.94 -54.97
N ASP A 521 -96.01 -72.19 -53.77
CA ASP A 521 -95.67 -71.42 -52.58
C ASP A 521 -94.19 -71.56 -52.22
N ILE A 522 -93.64 -72.77 -52.33
CA ILE A 522 -92.20 -73.03 -52.15
C ILE A 522 -91.37 -72.21 -53.15
N LYS A 523 -91.80 -72.13 -54.42
CA LYS A 523 -91.08 -71.32 -55.42
C LYS A 523 -91.13 -69.82 -55.08
N ASP A 524 -92.29 -69.31 -54.71
CA ASP A 524 -92.45 -67.89 -54.38
C ASP A 524 -91.65 -67.52 -53.12
N GLU A 525 -91.55 -68.44 -52.16
CA GLU A 525 -90.76 -68.26 -50.93
C GLU A 525 -89.25 -68.33 -51.20
N TYR A 526 -88.79 -69.24 -52.08
CA TYR A 526 -87.40 -69.25 -52.53
C TYR A 526 -87.04 -67.97 -53.32
N ASP A 527 -87.93 -67.47 -54.16
CA ASP A 527 -87.73 -66.22 -54.90
C ASP A 527 -87.68 -65.01 -53.95
N TYR A 528 -88.51 -65.00 -52.90
CA TYR A 528 -88.48 -63.99 -51.83
C TYR A 528 -87.17 -64.02 -51.04
N ILE A 529 -86.74 -65.20 -50.57
CA ILE A 529 -85.49 -65.38 -49.82
C ILE A 529 -84.28 -64.97 -50.67
N ALA A 530 -84.25 -65.35 -51.95
CA ALA A 530 -83.18 -64.96 -52.87
C ALA A 530 -83.12 -63.44 -53.06
N LYS A 531 -84.28 -62.78 -53.18
CA LYS A 531 -84.36 -61.32 -53.34
C LYS A 531 -83.97 -60.58 -52.06
N GLN A 532 -84.41 -61.06 -50.91
CA GLN A 532 -84.07 -60.50 -49.60
C GLN A 532 -82.57 -60.68 -49.30
N GLY A 533 -82.03 -61.90 -49.52
CA GLY A 533 -80.60 -62.18 -49.36
C GLY A 533 -79.72 -61.30 -50.25
N LYS A 534 -80.16 -60.99 -51.47
CA LYS A 534 -79.47 -60.02 -52.34
C LYS A 534 -79.49 -58.60 -51.77
N GLN A 535 -80.63 -58.12 -51.28
CA GLN A 535 -80.75 -56.78 -50.68
C GLN A 535 -79.94 -56.63 -49.40
N ASP A 536 -79.97 -57.65 -48.54
CA ASP A 536 -79.22 -57.66 -47.28
C ASP A 536 -77.72 -57.69 -47.57
N MET A 537 -77.29 -58.49 -48.56
CA MET A 537 -75.90 -58.55 -49.00
C MET A 537 -75.44 -57.22 -49.62
N GLU A 538 -76.24 -56.57 -50.48
CA GLU A 538 -75.93 -55.23 -51.03
C GLU A 538 -75.84 -54.16 -49.93
N SER A 539 -76.74 -54.21 -48.94
CA SER A 539 -76.77 -53.27 -47.82
C SER A 539 -75.56 -53.47 -46.91
N TRP A 540 -75.22 -54.72 -46.61
CA TRP A 540 -74.03 -55.10 -45.86
C TRP A 540 -72.74 -54.68 -46.57
N TYR A 541 -72.63 -54.92 -47.89
CA TYR A 541 -71.48 -54.47 -48.67
C TYR A 541 -71.34 -52.94 -48.65
N LYS A 542 -72.43 -52.20 -48.83
CA LYS A 542 -72.41 -50.72 -48.73
C LYS A 542 -71.96 -50.24 -47.35
N LEU A 543 -72.47 -50.85 -46.29
CA LEU A 543 -72.10 -50.52 -44.92
C LEU A 543 -70.61 -50.80 -44.66
N LYS A 544 -70.12 -51.95 -45.13
CA LYS A 544 -68.72 -52.36 -44.93
C LYS A 544 -67.76 -51.49 -45.73
N VAL A 545 -68.11 -51.12 -46.96
CA VAL A 545 -67.34 -50.15 -47.76
C VAL A 545 -67.29 -48.79 -47.07
N SER A 546 -68.41 -48.32 -46.52
CA SER A 546 -68.46 -47.05 -45.76
C SER A 546 -67.60 -47.10 -44.50
N GLU A 547 -67.59 -48.21 -43.78
CA GLU A 547 -66.78 -48.40 -42.57
C GLU A 547 -65.28 -48.43 -42.88
N VAL A 548 -64.89 -49.17 -43.93
CA VAL A 548 -63.49 -49.22 -44.40
C VAL A 548 -63.04 -47.84 -44.88
N GLN A 549 -63.88 -47.12 -45.63
CA GLN A 549 -63.59 -45.75 -46.05
C GLN A 549 -63.43 -44.80 -44.85
N GLY A 550 -64.29 -44.92 -43.84
CA GLY A 550 -64.21 -44.13 -42.61
C GLY A 550 -62.97 -44.45 -41.75
N SER A 551 -62.55 -45.72 -41.72
CA SER A 551 -61.31 -46.14 -41.07
C SER A 551 -60.07 -45.61 -41.81
N ALA A 552 -60.03 -45.74 -43.14
CA ALA A 552 -58.96 -45.24 -43.98
C ALA A 552 -58.81 -43.71 -43.89
N ASN A 553 -59.93 -42.97 -43.86
CA ASN A 553 -59.92 -41.51 -43.70
C ASN A 553 -59.38 -41.09 -42.32
N ARG A 554 -59.76 -41.80 -41.24
CA ARG A 554 -59.23 -41.54 -39.89
C ARG A 554 -57.73 -41.81 -39.81
N ALA A 555 -57.27 -42.94 -40.35
CA ALA A 555 -55.84 -43.27 -40.41
C ALA A 555 -55.04 -42.25 -41.24
N ALA A 556 -55.60 -41.76 -42.35
CA ALA A 556 -54.97 -40.72 -43.17
C ALA A 556 -54.87 -39.38 -42.42
N MET A 557 -55.91 -39.00 -41.66
CA MET A 557 -55.93 -37.76 -40.89
C MET A 557 -54.92 -37.79 -39.73
N GLU A 558 -54.82 -38.93 -39.03
CA GLU A 558 -53.82 -39.17 -37.98
C GLU A 558 -52.39 -39.18 -38.53
N SER A 559 -52.17 -39.84 -39.67
CA SER A 559 -50.87 -39.83 -40.37
C SER A 559 -50.45 -38.40 -40.78
N ASN A 560 -51.39 -37.59 -41.28
CA ASN A 560 -51.12 -36.19 -41.61
C ASN A 560 -50.78 -35.36 -40.37
N TYR A 561 -51.50 -35.54 -39.27
CA TYR A 561 -51.20 -34.87 -38.00
C TYR A 561 -49.79 -35.21 -37.50
N GLN A 562 -49.42 -36.49 -37.48
CA GLN A 562 -48.07 -36.91 -37.11
C GLN A 562 -47.01 -36.33 -38.05
N ARG A 563 -47.29 -36.27 -39.35
CA ARG A 563 -46.38 -35.69 -40.35
C ARG A 563 -46.17 -34.18 -40.15
N GLU A 564 -47.22 -33.44 -39.78
CA GLU A 564 -47.12 -32.02 -39.42
C GLU A 564 -46.38 -31.78 -38.10
N GLU A 565 -46.61 -32.63 -37.09
CA GLU A 565 -45.91 -32.55 -35.80
C GLU A 565 -44.40 -32.81 -35.99
N VAL A 566 -44.05 -33.85 -36.76
CA VAL A 566 -42.66 -34.16 -37.12
C VAL A 566 -42.03 -33.03 -37.92
N LYS A 567 -42.78 -32.36 -38.81
CA LYS A 567 -42.31 -31.18 -39.54
C LYS A 567 -42.01 -30.02 -38.57
N ARG A 568 -42.93 -29.70 -37.65
CA ARG A 568 -42.73 -28.67 -36.61
C ARG A 568 -41.51 -28.95 -35.73
N MET A 569 -41.31 -30.20 -35.32
CA MET A 569 -40.13 -30.59 -34.55
C MET A 569 -38.84 -30.43 -35.37
N ARG A 570 -38.86 -30.78 -36.66
CA ARG A 570 -37.71 -30.58 -37.56
C ARG A 570 -37.36 -29.11 -37.73
N ASP A 571 -38.36 -28.25 -37.91
CA ASP A 571 -38.16 -26.81 -38.04
C ASP A 571 -37.57 -26.22 -36.75
N ASN A 572 -38.10 -26.60 -35.58
CA ASN A 572 -37.55 -26.22 -34.27
C ASN A 572 -36.09 -26.69 -34.07
N ILE A 573 -35.76 -27.91 -34.50
CA ILE A 573 -34.38 -28.41 -34.44
C ILE A 573 -33.47 -27.59 -35.36
N GLY A 574 -33.97 -27.16 -36.53
CA GLY A 574 -33.28 -26.24 -37.44
C GLY A 574 -32.94 -24.91 -36.77
N ASP A 575 -33.95 -24.25 -36.17
CA ASP A 575 -33.78 -22.98 -35.46
C ASP A 575 -32.80 -23.09 -34.27
N LEU A 576 -32.86 -24.19 -33.53
CA LEU A 576 -31.94 -24.44 -32.41
C LEU A 576 -30.50 -24.68 -32.89
N ARG A 577 -30.32 -25.38 -34.02
CA ARG A 577 -28.99 -25.57 -34.63
C ARG A 577 -28.42 -24.26 -35.16
N GLU A 578 -29.24 -23.40 -35.77
CA GLU A 578 -28.79 -22.08 -36.22
C GLU A 578 -28.37 -21.19 -35.05
N LYS A 579 -29.15 -21.18 -33.96
CA LYS A 579 -28.79 -20.48 -32.72
C LYS A 579 -27.51 -21.02 -32.09
N LEU A 580 -27.34 -22.34 -32.08
CA LEU A 580 -26.13 -22.99 -31.57
C LEU A 580 -24.91 -22.56 -32.40
N GLY A 581 -24.98 -22.61 -33.73
CA GLY A 581 -23.90 -22.14 -34.60
C GLY A 581 -23.58 -20.65 -34.42
N GLY A 582 -24.60 -19.81 -34.18
CA GLY A 582 -24.40 -18.39 -33.85
C GLY A 582 -23.66 -18.19 -32.52
N LEU A 583 -23.99 -18.98 -31.50
CA LEU A 583 -23.31 -18.95 -30.20
C LEU A 583 -21.88 -19.49 -30.27
N GLU A 584 -21.65 -20.56 -31.03
CA GLU A 584 -20.33 -21.13 -31.27
C GLU A 584 -19.40 -20.12 -31.98
N ASN A 585 -19.89 -19.44 -33.02
CA ASN A 585 -19.14 -18.39 -33.71
C ASN A 585 -18.80 -17.22 -32.78
N LYS A 586 -19.74 -16.83 -31.90
CA LYS A 586 -19.50 -15.77 -30.92
C LYS A 586 -18.46 -16.21 -29.88
N ASN A 587 -18.50 -17.46 -29.45
CA ASN A 587 -17.52 -18.01 -28.52
C ASN A 587 -16.12 -18.05 -29.15
N ALA A 588 -16.00 -18.48 -30.41
CA ALA A 588 -14.74 -18.46 -31.14
C ALA A 588 -14.15 -17.04 -31.30
N LEU A 589 -15.01 -16.02 -31.54
CA LEU A 589 -14.58 -14.62 -31.59
C LEU A 589 -14.06 -14.13 -30.23
N LEU A 590 -14.77 -14.44 -29.14
CA LEU A 590 -14.35 -14.08 -27.79
C LEU A 590 -13.04 -14.77 -27.38
N GLU A 591 -12.87 -16.05 -27.74
CA GLU A 591 -11.62 -16.79 -27.51
C GLU A 591 -10.44 -16.14 -28.25
N LYS A 592 -10.65 -15.70 -29.50
CA LYS A 592 -9.63 -14.98 -30.26
C LYS A 592 -9.29 -13.62 -29.65
N GLU A 593 -10.27 -12.91 -29.11
CA GLU A 593 -10.07 -11.63 -28.42
C GLU A 593 -9.28 -11.83 -27.11
N VAL A 594 -9.58 -12.88 -26.34
CA VAL A 594 -8.81 -13.27 -25.15
C VAL A 594 -7.37 -13.61 -25.51
N GLN A 595 -7.13 -14.35 -26.61
CA GLN A 595 -5.77 -14.63 -27.08
C GLN A 595 -5.01 -13.35 -27.45
N ASN A 596 -5.62 -12.42 -28.19
CA ASN A 596 -5.00 -11.15 -28.56
C ASN A 596 -4.66 -10.30 -27.32
N LEU A 597 -5.56 -10.22 -26.34
CA LEU A 597 -5.32 -9.50 -25.09
C LEU A 597 -4.18 -10.14 -24.27
N ASN A 598 -4.09 -11.47 -24.26
CA ASN A 598 -2.98 -12.16 -23.60
C ASN A 598 -1.63 -11.88 -24.30
N TYR A 599 -1.61 -11.84 -25.63
CA TYR A 599 -0.40 -11.45 -26.38
C TYR A 599 0.02 -10.01 -26.06
N GLN A 600 -0.93 -9.07 -26.01
CA GLN A 600 -0.66 -7.68 -25.63
C GLN A 600 -0.12 -7.58 -24.20
N LEU A 601 -0.76 -8.27 -23.24
CA LEU A 601 -0.32 -8.28 -21.84
C LEU A 601 1.12 -8.82 -21.72
N THR A 602 1.45 -9.86 -22.47
CA THR A 602 2.80 -10.46 -22.46
C THR A 602 3.83 -9.50 -23.06
N ASP A 603 3.48 -8.80 -24.15
CA ASP A 603 4.36 -7.81 -24.76
C ASP A 603 4.58 -6.61 -23.83
N ASP A 604 3.52 -6.08 -23.22
CA ASP A 604 3.60 -4.99 -22.23
C ASP A 604 4.47 -5.40 -21.03
N GLN A 605 4.31 -6.62 -20.50
CA GLN A 605 5.16 -7.16 -19.44
C GLN A 605 6.63 -7.16 -19.86
N ARG A 606 6.94 -7.62 -21.06
CA ARG A 606 8.30 -7.64 -21.61
C ARG A 606 8.88 -6.23 -21.75
N GLN A 607 8.07 -5.26 -22.18
CA GLN A 607 8.48 -3.86 -22.28
C GLN A 607 8.76 -3.25 -20.89
N TYR A 608 7.93 -3.54 -19.89
CA TYR A 608 8.15 -3.08 -18.52
C TYR A 608 9.40 -3.70 -17.89
N GLU A 609 9.64 -5.01 -18.10
CA GLU A 609 10.86 -5.67 -17.66
C GLU A 609 12.11 -5.09 -18.32
N ALA A 610 12.06 -4.80 -19.62
CA ALA A 610 13.16 -4.14 -20.32
C ALA A 610 13.43 -2.73 -19.75
N ALA A 611 12.40 -1.94 -19.49
CA ALA A 611 12.53 -0.61 -18.90
C ALA A 611 13.08 -0.66 -17.46
N LEU A 612 12.67 -1.65 -16.65
CA LEU A 612 13.21 -1.89 -15.32
C LEU A 612 14.69 -2.26 -15.37
N ASN A 613 15.08 -3.15 -16.28
CA ASN A 613 16.48 -3.53 -16.47
C ASN A 613 17.36 -2.33 -16.87
N ASP A 614 16.85 -1.42 -17.70
CA ASP A 614 17.58 -0.22 -18.12
C ASP A 614 17.71 0.81 -16.98
N ARG A 615 16.66 0.95 -16.15
CA ARG A 615 16.68 1.73 -14.90
C ARG A 615 17.68 1.15 -13.89
N ASP A 616 17.71 -0.17 -13.73
CA ASP A 616 18.65 -0.84 -12.83
C ASP A 616 20.09 -0.72 -13.34
N ALA A 617 20.32 -0.80 -14.66
CA ALA A 617 21.62 -0.56 -15.26
C ALA A 617 22.11 0.88 -15.03
N THR A 618 21.23 1.88 -15.16
CA THR A 618 21.58 3.28 -14.86
C THR A 618 21.83 3.51 -13.37
N LEU A 619 21.05 2.89 -12.48
CA LEU A 619 21.32 2.93 -11.04
C LEU A 619 22.67 2.29 -10.68
N ARG A 620 23.06 1.20 -11.36
CA ARG A 620 24.37 0.58 -11.18
C ARG A 620 25.50 1.51 -11.60
N ARG A 621 25.43 2.13 -12.79
CA ARG A 621 26.44 3.12 -13.24
C ARG A 621 26.58 4.28 -12.25
N MET A 622 25.45 4.84 -11.80
CA MET A 622 25.47 5.93 -10.82
C MET A 622 26.08 5.52 -9.47
N ARG A 623 25.86 4.26 -9.04
CA ARG A 623 26.49 3.73 -7.83
C ARG A 623 27.99 3.54 -8.01
N GLU A 624 28.43 3.03 -9.16
CA GLU A 624 29.85 2.92 -9.51
C GLU A 624 30.52 4.30 -9.51
N GLU A 625 29.92 5.31 -10.16
CA GLU A 625 30.42 6.70 -10.14
C GLU A 625 30.48 7.29 -8.73
N CYS A 626 29.49 7.00 -7.87
CA CYS A 626 29.55 7.43 -6.47
C CYS A 626 30.69 6.73 -5.71
N GLN A 627 30.95 5.45 -5.98
CA GLN A 627 32.03 4.71 -5.35
C GLN A 627 33.41 5.19 -5.80
N THR A 628 33.59 5.49 -7.09
CA THR A 628 34.86 6.06 -7.58
C THR A 628 35.13 7.41 -6.95
N LEU A 629 34.12 8.30 -6.87
CA LEU A 629 34.25 9.58 -6.19
C LEU A 629 34.60 9.44 -4.70
N VAL A 630 34.02 8.45 -4.01
CA VAL A 630 34.38 8.16 -2.61
C VAL A 630 35.82 7.67 -2.49
N ALA A 631 36.29 6.82 -3.41
CA ALA A 631 37.68 6.36 -3.42
C ALA A 631 38.66 7.51 -3.71
N GLU A 632 38.34 8.39 -4.66
CA GLU A 632 39.13 9.60 -4.95
C GLU A 632 39.20 10.54 -3.73
N LEU A 633 38.07 10.76 -3.05
CA LEU A 633 38.04 11.57 -1.83
C LEU A 633 38.85 10.94 -0.70
N GLN A 634 38.86 9.61 -0.58
CA GLN A 634 39.68 8.91 0.41
C GLN A 634 41.17 9.07 0.10
N ALA A 635 41.59 8.90 -1.16
CA ALA A 635 42.98 9.13 -1.58
C ALA A 635 43.42 10.58 -1.31
N LEU A 636 42.54 11.56 -1.57
CA LEU A 636 42.79 12.96 -1.24
C LEU A 636 42.87 13.22 0.27
N LEU A 637 42.07 12.50 1.08
CA LEU A 637 42.15 12.57 2.53
C LEU A 637 43.48 12.00 3.05
N ASP A 638 43.93 10.88 2.50
CA ASP A 638 45.17 10.21 2.91
C ASP A 638 46.39 11.08 2.54
N THR A 639 46.42 11.65 1.34
CA THR A 639 47.45 12.64 0.95
C THR A 639 47.43 13.88 1.83
N LYS A 640 46.25 14.39 2.21
CA LYS A 640 46.14 15.49 3.17
C LYS A 640 46.68 15.11 4.55
N GLN A 641 46.40 13.91 5.02
CA GLN A 641 46.94 13.40 6.29
C GLN A 641 48.47 13.29 6.24
N MET A 642 49.04 12.87 5.11
CA MET A 642 50.49 12.88 4.90
C MET A 642 51.06 14.29 4.96
N LEU A 643 50.46 15.25 4.26
CA LEU A 643 50.91 16.64 4.26
C LEU A 643 50.80 17.29 5.66
N ASP A 644 49.73 17.00 6.40
CA ASP A 644 49.59 17.46 7.79
C ASP A 644 50.68 16.90 8.71
N ALA A 645 51.06 15.63 8.52
CA ALA A 645 52.14 15.00 9.26
C ALA A 645 53.49 15.66 8.90
N GLU A 646 53.76 15.91 7.62
CA GLU A 646 54.94 16.66 7.17
C GLU A 646 54.99 18.07 7.77
N ILE A 647 53.89 18.82 7.71
CA ILE A 647 53.79 20.16 8.31
C ILE A 647 54.02 20.10 9.83
N ALA A 648 53.51 19.09 10.53
CA ALA A 648 53.74 18.92 11.96
C ALA A 648 55.22 18.64 12.28
N ILE A 649 55.92 17.87 11.42
CA ILE A 649 57.36 17.62 11.54
C ILE A 649 58.13 18.91 11.26
N TYR A 650 57.79 19.66 10.22
CA TYR A 650 58.43 20.94 9.92
C TYR A 650 58.22 21.96 11.04
N ARG A 651 57.03 22.02 11.66
CA ARG A 651 56.78 22.84 12.85
C ARG A 651 57.66 22.43 14.04
N LYS A 652 57.77 21.13 14.32
CA LYS A 652 58.67 20.62 15.38
C LYS A 652 60.15 20.89 15.11
N MET A 653 60.55 20.89 13.84
CA MET A 653 61.93 21.19 13.44
C MET A 653 62.27 22.68 13.61
N LEU A 654 61.29 23.56 13.39
CA LEU A 654 61.40 25.01 13.65
C LEU A 654 61.32 25.35 15.14
N GLU A 655 60.62 24.55 15.95
CA GLU A 655 60.50 24.73 17.41
C GLU A 655 61.69 24.12 18.20
N GLY A 656 62.52 23.29 17.57
CA GLY A 656 63.60 22.54 18.21
C GLY A 656 64.99 22.86 17.66
N GLU A 657 65.51 24.06 17.88
CA GLU A 657 66.88 24.43 17.47
C GLU A 657 68.01 23.84 18.35
N GLU A 658 67.73 23.11 19.44
CA GLU A 658 68.77 22.71 20.41
C GLU A 658 69.15 21.21 20.51
N SER A 659 68.60 20.28 19.72
CA SER A 659 69.08 18.88 19.79
C SER A 659 69.06 18.13 18.46
N ARG A 660 70.19 18.21 17.74
CA ARG A 660 70.43 17.52 16.45
C ARG A 660 70.37 15.98 16.55
N VAL A 661 70.51 15.40 17.74
CA VAL A 661 70.60 13.93 17.93
C VAL A 661 69.20 13.28 18.01
N GLY A 662 68.22 13.93 18.65
CA GLY A 662 66.83 13.45 18.64
C GLY A 662 66.13 13.59 17.28
N LEU A 663 66.63 14.51 16.45
CA LEU A 663 66.09 14.83 15.12
C LEU A 663 66.25 13.68 14.12
N ARG A 664 67.40 13.00 14.14
CA ARG A 664 67.68 11.85 13.26
C ARG A 664 66.83 10.64 13.61
N GLN A 665 66.57 10.44 14.90
CA GLN A 665 65.80 9.31 15.42
C GLN A 665 64.30 9.45 15.12
N MET A 666 63.75 10.67 15.14
CA MET A 666 62.37 10.94 14.75
C MET A 666 62.15 10.85 13.23
N VAL A 667 63.08 11.35 12.41
CA VAL A 667 63.03 11.17 10.95
C VAL A 667 63.15 9.70 10.59
N GLU A 668 64.03 8.94 11.28
CA GLU A 668 64.15 7.49 11.09
C GLU A 668 62.90 6.73 11.57
N GLN A 669 62.19 7.20 12.60
CA GLN A 669 60.90 6.64 13.02
C GLN A 669 59.79 6.92 12.00
N VAL A 670 59.75 8.10 11.39
CA VAL A 670 58.75 8.44 10.35
C VAL A 670 59.03 7.71 9.04
N VAL A 671 60.31 7.59 8.66
CA VAL A 671 60.75 6.77 7.50
C VAL A 671 60.58 5.27 7.78
N LYS A 672 60.76 4.80 9.02
CA LYS A 672 60.42 3.42 9.44
C LYS A 672 58.92 3.19 9.44
N THR A 673 58.09 4.15 9.87
CA THR A 673 56.63 4.03 9.68
C THR A 673 56.26 4.02 8.20
N HIS A 674 56.98 4.75 7.34
CA HIS A 674 56.79 4.70 5.89
C HIS A 674 57.22 3.37 5.26
N SER A 675 58.24 2.71 5.83
CA SER A 675 58.72 1.39 5.37
C SER A 675 57.86 0.23 5.90
N LEU A 676 57.22 0.40 7.06
CA LEU A 676 56.34 -0.59 7.67
C LEU A 676 54.89 -0.50 7.14
N GLN A 677 54.42 0.69 6.73
CA GLN A 677 53.11 0.82 6.08
C GLN A 677 53.06 0.26 4.65
N GLN A 678 54.21 0.11 3.97
CA GLN A 678 54.25 -0.50 2.63
C GLN A 678 54.35 -2.04 2.65
N GLN A 679 54.51 -2.66 3.83
CA GLN A 679 54.69 -4.11 3.94
C GLN A 679 53.69 -4.82 4.86
N GLU A 680 52.87 -4.10 5.63
CA GLU A 680 51.83 -4.69 6.50
C GLU A 680 50.38 -4.30 6.15
N ASP A 681 50.12 -3.63 5.02
CA ASP A 681 48.75 -3.32 4.56
C ASP A 681 48.16 -4.33 3.54
N THR A 682 48.80 -5.49 3.35
CA THR A 682 48.20 -6.59 2.55
C THR A 682 47.44 -7.63 3.36
N ASP A 683 47.44 -7.56 4.69
CA ASP A 683 46.70 -8.54 5.48
C ASP A 683 46.13 -7.92 6.76
N SER A 684 44.81 -8.04 6.95
CA SER A 684 44.04 -7.68 8.15
C SER A 684 43.87 -6.19 8.50
N THR A 685 42.84 -5.55 7.92
CA THR A 685 41.58 -5.20 8.64
C THR A 685 40.71 -4.30 7.76
N ARG A 686 39.82 -4.92 6.97
CA ARG A 686 38.65 -4.23 6.39
C ARG A 686 37.38 -4.99 6.75
N ASN A 687 37.04 -4.98 8.04
CA ASN A 687 35.66 -5.17 8.48
C ASN A 687 34.89 -3.86 8.24
N VAL A 688 34.63 -3.58 6.97
CA VAL A 688 33.60 -2.62 6.55
C VAL A 688 32.73 -3.33 5.54
N ARG A 689 31.46 -3.49 5.93
CA ARG A 689 30.34 -4.01 5.15
C ARG A 689 30.22 -3.24 3.82
N GLY A 690 30.96 -3.67 2.82
CA GLY A 690 30.76 -3.35 1.41
C GLY A 690 30.20 -4.60 0.72
N GLU A 691 29.09 -4.46 0.01
CA GLU A 691 28.53 -5.55 -0.81
C GLU A 691 29.54 -5.93 -1.90
N VAL A 692 30.28 -7.01 -1.67
CA VAL A 692 31.07 -7.69 -2.69
C VAL A 692 30.07 -8.34 -3.65
N SER A 693 29.95 -7.81 -4.86
CA SER A 693 29.14 -8.45 -5.90
C SER A 693 29.85 -9.71 -6.41
N THR A 694 29.57 -10.84 -5.78
CA THR A 694 30.00 -12.17 -6.22
C THR A 694 29.25 -12.57 -7.49
N LYS A 695 29.93 -12.63 -8.65
CA LYS A 695 29.33 -13.15 -9.88
C LYS A 695 29.40 -14.68 -9.85
N THR A 696 28.27 -15.31 -9.56
CA THR A 696 28.12 -16.77 -9.63
C THR A 696 27.61 -17.17 -11.01
N THR A 697 28.40 -17.94 -11.76
CA THR A 697 28.00 -18.53 -13.03
C THR A 697 27.57 -19.98 -12.84
N PHE A 698 26.53 -20.39 -13.55
CA PHE A 698 25.98 -21.73 -13.49
C PHE A 698 26.06 -22.37 -14.87
N GLN A 699 26.66 -23.56 -14.96
CA GLN A 699 26.68 -24.39 -16.16
C GLN A 699 25.92 -25.68 -15.86
N ARG A 700 24.99 -26.05 -16.76
CA ARG A 700 24.12 -27.21 -16.61
C ARG A 700 24.29 -28.12 -17.81
N SER A 701 24.34 -29.42 -17.58
CA SER A 701 24.27 -30.45 -18.62
C SER A 701 23.40 -31.59 -18.13
N ALA A 702 22.64 -32.20 -19.03
CA ALA A 702 21.88 -33.41 -18.73
C ALA A 702 21.92 -34.35 -19.92
N LYS A 703 22.13 -35.62 -19.63
CA LYS A 703 22.04 -36.73 -20.56
C LYS A 703 20.73 -37.45 -20.27
N GLY A 704 19.65 -36.99 -20.91
CA GLY A 704 18.29 -37.55 -20.83
C GLY A 704 17.29 -36.70 -20.05
N ASN A 705 16.22 -37.33 -19.55
CA ASN A 705 14.98 -36.65 -19.13
C ASN A 705 15.02 -35.96 -17.76
N VAL A 706 16.10 -36.12 -17.00
CA VAL A 706 16.23 -35.58 -15.63
C VAL A 706 17.38 -34.60 -15.60
N THR A 707 17.12 -33.41 -15.07
CA THR A 707 18.08 -32.31 -14.95
C THR A 707 18.22 -31.89 -13.48
N ILE A 708 19.35 -31.29 -13.13
CA ILE A 708 19.50 -30.58 -11.85
C ILE A 708 19.04 -29.14 -12.08
N ALA A 709 17.86 -28.79 -11.57
CA ALA A 709 17.17 -27.53 -11.81
C ALA A 709 17.63 -26.40 -10.89
N GLU A 710 18.10 -26.70 -9.70
CA GLU A 710 18.64 -25.69 -8.79
C GLU A 710 19.54 -26.33 -7.75
N CYS A 711 20.63 -25.66 -7.40
CA CYS A 711 21.37 -25.93 -6.18
C CYS A 711 21.37 -24.64 -5.36
N ASP A 712 20.91 -24.72 -4.12
CA ASP A 712 20.89 -23.54 -3.24
C ASP A 712 22.34 -23.06 -2.98
N PRO A 713 22.65 -21.77 -3.18
CA PRO A 713 24.01 -21.23 -2.99
C PRO A 713 24.51 -21.35 -1.55
N ASN A 714 23.62 -21.46 -0.57
CA ASN A 714 23.96 -21.65 0.84
C ASN A 714 23.99 -23.15 1.23
N GLY A 715 23.88 -24.06 0.26
CA GLY A 715 23.96 -25.50 0.48
C GLY A 715 22.74 -26.09 1.21
N LYS A 716 21.57 -25.44 1.16
CA LYS A 716 20.37 -25.93 1.85
C LYS A 716 19.68 -27.11 1.16
N TYR A 717 19.55 -27.06 -0.16
CA TYR A 717 18.86 -28.09 -0.94
C TYR A 717 19.39 -28.19 -2.38
N ILE A 718 19.08 -29.32 -3.02
CA ILE A 718 19.28 -29.58 -4.45
C ILE A 718 17.92 -29.97 -5.05
N THR A 719 17.56 -29.38 -6.18
CA THR A 719 16.31 -29.63 -6.89
C THR A 719 16.58 -30.41 -8.17
N LEU A 720 15.92 -31.56 -8.31
CA LEU A 720 15.86 -32.34 -9.54
C LEU A 720 14.56 -32.05 -10.29
N GLU A 721 14.62 -32.05 -11.62
CA GLU A 721 13.46 -31.82 -12.49
C GLU A 721 13.41 -32.87 -13.59
N ASN A 722 12.25 -33.50 -13.77
CA ASN A 722 11.97 -34.31 -14.94
C ASN A 722 11.40 -33.41 -16.04
N THR A 723 12.20 -33.13 -17.07
CA THR A 723 11.85 -32.23 -18.17
C THR A 723 10.99 -32.91 -19.25
N HIS A 724 10.72 -34.21 -19.12
CA HIS A 724 9.86 -34.94 -20.04
C HIS A 724 8.37 -34.68 -19.74
N ARG A 725 7.55 -34.51 -20.79
CA ARG A 725 6.15 -34.08 -20.67
C ARG A 725 5.17 -35.17 -20.21
N SER A 726 5.49 -36.45 -20.42
CA SER A 726 4.56 -37.56 -20.20
C SER A 726 5.17 -38.85 -19.66
N LYS A 727 6.49 -38.87 -19.38
CA LYS A 727 7.20 -40.08 -18.97
C LYS A 727 7.75 -39.89 -17.58
N ASP A 728 7.38 -40.80 -16.69
CA ASP A 728 7.90 -40.84 -15.33
C ASP A 728 9.29 -41.48 -15.33
N GLU A 729 10.21 -40.93 -14.55
CA GLU A 729 11.59 -41.41 -14.45
C GLU A 729 11.82 -41.98 -13.06
N ASN A 730 12.28 -43.23 -12.99
CA ASN A 730 12.65 -43.86 -11.74
C ASN A 730 14.06 -43.38 -11.35
N LEU A 731 14.16 -42.75 -10.17
CA LEU A 731 15.41 -42.23 -9.61
C LEU A 731 15.92 -43.10 -8.45
N GLY A 732 15.30 -44.25 -8.22
CA GLY A 732 15.73 -45.21 -7.21
C GLY A 732 17.20 -45.58 -7.36
N GLU A 733 17.94 -45.52 -6.26
CA GLU A 733 19.37 -45.86 -6.16
C GLU A 733 20.32 -44.93 -6.96
N HIS A 734 19.81 -43.88 -7.60
CA HIS A 734 20.66 -42.85 -8.18
C HIS A 734 21.40 -42.10 -7.07
N LYS A 735 22.63 -41.70 -7.36
CA LYS A 735 23.50 -41.00 -6.42
C LYS A 735 23.67 -39.55 -6.83
N LEU A 736 23.42 -38.64 -5.90
CA LEU A 736 23.85 -37.25 -6.01
C LEU A 736 25.24 -37.10 -5.40
N ARG A 737 26.19 -36.69 -6.23
CA ARG A 737 27.58 -36.44 -5.86
C ARG A 737 27.86 -34.96 -5.95
N ARG A 738 28.31 -34.34 -4.86
CA ARG A 738 28.66 -32.92 -4.82
C ARG A 738 30.11 -32.76 -4.40
N LYS A 739 30.93 -32.25 -5.33
CA LYS A 739 32.36 -32.01 -5.15
C LYS A 739 32.61 -30.51 -4.95
N LEU A 740 33.27 -30.18 -3.85
CA LEU A 740 33.62 -28.82 -3.40
C LEU A 740 35.13 -28.60 -3.58
N ASP A 741 35.57 -27.34 -3.77
CA ASP A 741 36.99 -26.92 -3.97
C ASP A 741 37.99 -27.60 -3.00
N ASN A 742 38.50 -28.78 -3.37
CA ASN A 742 39.44 -29.59 -2.59
C ASN A 742 38.95 -30.05 -1.20
N ARG A 743 37.65 -30.17 -0.97
CA ARG A 743 37.05 -30.75 0.25
C ARG A 743 36.40 -32.12 -0.03
N ARG A 744 35.99 -32.80 1.06
CA ARG A 744 35.26 -34.08 1.05
C ARG A 744 34.10 -34.05 0.06
N GLU A 745 33.95 -35.12 -0.72
CA GLU A 745 32.83 -35.34 -1.62
C GLU A 745 31.59 -35.77 -0.82
N ILE A 746 30.47 -35.07 -1.03
CA ILE A 746 29.19 -35.42 -0.41
C ILE A 746 28.42 -36.30 -1.37
N VAL A 747 28.04 -37.50 -0.93
CA VAL A 747 27.29 -38.48 -1.73
C VAL A 747 26.00 -38.84 -1.02
N TYR A 748 24.88 -38.69 -1.71
CA TYR A 748 23.55 -39.10 -1.25
C TYR A 748 22.96 -40.10 -2.23
N THR A 749 22.45 -41.22 -1.72
CA THR A 749 21.74 -42.21 -2.52
C THR A 749 20.23 -42.00 -2.37
N ILE A 750 19.54 -41.82 -3.49
CA ILE A 750 18.09 -41.65 -3.53
C ILE A 750 17.42 -43.00 -3.18
N PRO A 751 16.38 -43.02 -2.31
CA PRO A 751 15.69 -44.24 -1.92
C PRO A 751 15.14 -45.03 -3.12
N ALA A 752 15.23 -46.37 -3.09
CA ALA A 752 14.93 -47.27 -4.22
C ALA A 752 13.53 -47.11 -4.85
N ASN A 753 12.54 -46.61 -4.09
CA ASN A 753 11.16 -46.45 -4.56
C ASN A 753 10.82 -45.02 -5.03
N THR A 754 11.83 -44.20 -5.37
CA THR A 754 11.61 -42.80 -5.73
C THR A 754 11.34 -42.64 -7.23
N VAL A 755 10.09 -42.33 -7.59
CA VAL A 755 9.69 -42.05 -8.98
C VAL A 755 9.37 -40.57 -9.15
N LEU A 756 10.07 -39.91 -10.07
CA LEU A 756 9.84 -38.51 -10.42
C LEU A 756 8.90 -38.41 -11.62
N LYS A 757 7.66 -37.96 -11.35
CA LYS A 757 6.62 -37.82 -12.37
C LYS A 757 7.01 -36.83 -13.46
N ALA A 758 6.46 -37.03 -14.66
CA ALA A 758 6.66 -36.14 -15.80
C ALA A 758 6.36 -34.67 -15.48
N GLY A 759 7.28 -33.76 -15.83
CA GLY A 759 7.14 -32.32 -15.59
C GLY A 759 7.14 -31.90 -14.12
N LYS A 760 7.50 -32.80 -13.19
CA LYS A 760 7.58 -32.50 -11.75
C LYS A 760 9.02 -32.31 -11.29
N THR A 761 9.14 -31.62 -10.16
CA THR A 761 10.40 -31.35 -9.48
C THR A 761 10.41 -32.04 -8.12
N MET A 762 11.60 -32.44 -7.68
CA MET A 762 11.83 -33.02 -6.35
C MET A 762 12.97 -32.28 -5.67
N LYS A 763 12.74 -31.82 -4.44
CA LYS A 763 13.75 -31.12 -3.63
C LYS A 763 14.36 -32.04 -2.58
N ILE A 764 15.68 -32.02 -2.48
CA ILE A 764 16.44 -32.83 -1.52
C ILE A 764 17.17 -31.88 -0.58
N TYR A 765 16.67 -31.78 0.65
CA TYR A 765 17.18 -30.88 1.69
C TYR A 765 18.29 -31.53 2.49
N ALA A 766 19.28 -30.75 2.92
CA ALA A 766 20.20 -31.20 3.96
C ALA A 766 19.51 -31.21 5.34
N ARG A 767 20.03 -32.00 6.28
CA ARG A 767 19.47 -32.14 7.64
C ARG A 767 19.31 -30.77 8.31
N GLU A 768 18.18 -30.55 8.98
CA GLU A 768 17.85 -29.32 9.74
C GLU A 768 17.73 -28.01 8.91
N GLN A 769 17.76 -28.05 7.58
CA GLN A 769 17.60 -26.85 6.73
C GLN A 769 16.14 -26.51 6.38
N GLY A 770 15.18 -27.00 7.17
CA GLY A 770 13.75 -26.65 7.06
C GLY A 770 12.95 -27.40 6.00
N GLY A 771 13.50 -28.47 5.41
CA GLY A 771 12.77 -29.35 4.49
C GLY A 771 11.90 -30.38 5.22
N VAL A 772 10.65 -30.56 4.78
CA VAL A 772 9.79 -31.66 5.21
C VAL A 772 10.13 -32.90 4.40
N HIS A 773 10.32 -34.06 5.03
CA HIS A 773 10.51 -35.32 4.33
C HIS A 773 9.15 -35.85 3.84
N SER A 774 8.83 -35.63 2.57
CA SER A 774 7.57 -36.07 1.94
C SER A 774 7.85 -36.65 0.54
N PRO A 775 8.35 -37.90 0.46
CA PRO A 775 8.57 -38.58 -0.82
C PRO A 775 7.24 -38.74 -1.59
N PRO A 776 7.22 -38.56 -2.92
CA PRO A 776 8.35 -38.34 -3.82
C PRO A 776 8.69 -36.86 -4.07
N ASP A 777 7.93 -35.92 -3.52
CA ASP A 777 8.07 -34.48 -3.84
C ASP A 777 9.25 -33.83 -3.11
N SER A 778 9.60 -34.34 -1.93
CA SER A 778 10.71 -33.82 -1.13
C SER A 778 11.38 -34.91 -0.30
N LEU A 779 12.72 -34.90 -0.29
CA LEU A 779 13.54 -35.80 0.49
C LEU A 779 14.43 -34.99 1.44
N VAL A 780 14.86 -35.64 2.51
CA VAL A 780 15.82 -35.09 3.48
C VAL A 780 17.03 -36.01 3.50
N PHE A 781 18.20 -35.42 3.36
CA PHE A 781 19.48 -36.07 3.49
C PHE A 781 19.94 -35.98 4.95
N ASP A 782 19.76 -37.08 5.69
CA ASP A 782 20.07 -37.12 7.13
C ASP A 782 21.57 -37.21 7.45
N GLY A 783 22.42 -37.45 6.43
CA GLY A 783 23.85 -37.67 6.60
C GLY A 783 24.68 -36.40 6.81
N GLU A 784 24.24 -35.25 6.29
CA GLU A 784 24.95 -33.97 6.40
C GLU A 784 23.95 -32.83 6.70
N ASN A 785 24.37 -31.85 7.49
CA ASN A 785 23.57 -30.66 7.82
C ASN A 785 23.63 -29.56 6.74
N THR A 786 24.45 -29.76 5.71
CA THR A 786 24.56 -28.88 4.53
C THR A 786 25.08 -29.67 3.32
N TRP A 787 24.67 -29.28 2.12
CA TRP A 787 25.27 -29.70 0.85
C TRP A 787 26.61 -29.02 0.55
N GLY A 788 27.06 -28.13 1.45
CA GLY A 788 28.34 -27.43 1.36
C GLY A 788 28.34 -26.25 0.38
N ILE A 789 29.19 -25.28 0.71
CA ILE A 789 29.36 -23.99 0.02
C ILE A 789 30.81 -23.91 -0.48
N GLY A 790 31.01 -23.47 -1.72
CA GLY A 790 32.33 -23.35 -2.34
C GLY A 790 32.35 -22.35 -3.50
N ALA A 791 33.56 -21.97 -3.92
CA ALA A 791 33.81 -21.12 -5.07
C ALA A 791 33.64 -21.88 -6.39
N ASN A 792 34.10 -23.12 -6.54
CA ASN A 792 33.72 -24.03 -7.61
C ASN A 792 33.07 -25.28 -7.02
N VAL A 793 31.79 -25.47 -7.34
CA VAL A 793 31.01 -26.61 -6.89
C VAL A 793 30.48 -27.36 -8.09
N VAL A 794 30.77 -28.65 -8.16
CA VAL A 794 30.22 -29.54 -9.20
C VAL A 794 29.29 -30.52 -8.54
N THR A 795 28.02 -30.50 -8.93
CA THR A 795 27.00 -31.45 -8.50
C THR A 795 26.64 -32.35 -9.67
N SER A 796 26.79 -33.67 -9.54
CA SER A 796 26.43 -34.64 -10.55
C SER A 796 25.41 -35.65 -10.03
N LEU A 797 24.45 -36.00 -10.88
CA LEU A 797 23.50 -37.08 -10.68
C LEU A 797 24.01 -38.30 -11.44
N VAL A 798 24.22 -39.40 -10.74
CA VAL A 798 24.78 -40.64 -11.26
C VAL A 798 23.74 -41.75 -11.15
N ASN A 799 23.50 -42.50 -12.23
CA ASN A 799 22.58 -43.63 -12.23
C ASN A 799 23.15 -44.82 -11.42
N LYS A 800 22.34 -45.83 -11.13
CA LYS A 800 22.75 -47.11 -10.50
C LYS A 800 23.94 -47.77 -11.20
N ASP A 801 24.03 -47.60 -12.53
CA ASP A 801 25.09 -48.18 -13.38
C ASP A 801 26.39 -47.35 -13.36
N GLY A 802 26.44 -46.25 -12.59
CA GLY A 802 27.63 -45.39 -12.48
C GLY A 802 27.74 -44.31 -13.57
N GLU A 803 26.77 -44.22 -14.47
CA GLU A 803 26.74 -43.22 -15.55
C GLU A 803 26.25 -41.85 -15.06
N GLU A 804 26.96 -40.78 -15.45
CA GLU A 804 26.57 -39.41 -15.14
C GLU A 804 25.40 -38.94 -16.02
N ARG A 805 24.26 -38.68 -15.37
CA ARG A 805 22.96 -38.31 -15.97
C ARG A 805 22.73 -36.82 -16.03
N ALA A 806 23.19 -36.06 -15.04
CA ALA A 806 23.09 -34.61 -15.05
C ALA A 806 24.21 -33.98 -14.24
N THR A 807 24.65 -32.79 -14.62
CA THR A 807 25.72 -32.04 -13.99
C THR A 807 25.31 -30.59 -13.83
N HIS A 808 25.59 -30.03 -12.67
CA HIS A 808 25.41 -28.62 -12.36
C HIS A 808 26.69 -28.08 -11.73
N THR A 809 27.37 -27.22 -12.48
CA THR A 809 28.62 -26.59 -12.07
C THR A 809 28.34 -25.13 -11.71
N GLN A 810 28.60 -24.78 -10.46
CA GLN A 810 28.53 -23.44 -9.93
C GLN A 810 29.96 -22.89 -9.79
N LYS A 811 30.27 -21.77 -10.43
CA LYS A 811 31.54 -21.05 -10.27
C LYS A 811 31.29 -19.63 -9.78
N THR A 812 31.74 -19.34 -8.58
CA THR A 812 31.65 -18.05 -7.90
C THR A 812 32.99 -17.35 -8.03
N LEU A 813 33.08 -16.37 -8.94
CA LEU A 813 34.25 -15.53 -9.08
C LEU A 813 34.10 -14.34 -8.12
N GLN A 814 35.03 -14.24 -7.16
CA GLN A 814 35.27 -13.01 -6.44
C GLN A 814 36.18 -12.13 -7.31
N THR A 815 35.60 -11.16 -8.01
CA THR A 815 36.38 -10.07 -8.57
C THR A 815 36.74 -9.12 -7.44
N GLY A 816 37.98 -9.21 -6.96
CA GLY A 816 38.57 -8.19 -6.11
C GLY A 816 38.80 -6.92 -6.94
N GLN A 817 38.28 -5.80 -6.45
CA GLN A 817 38.81 -4.47 -6.78
C GLN A 817 39.77 -4.07 -5.67
#